data_AF-A0A3R7WBX4-F1
#
_entry.id   AF-A0A3R7WBX4-F1
#
_cell.length_a   1.000
_cell.length_b   1.000
_cell.length_c   1.000
_cell.angle_alpha   90.00
_cell.angle_beta   90.00
_cell.angle_gamma   90.00
#
_symmetry.space_group_name_H-M   'P 1'
#
loop_
_entity.id
_entity.type
_entity.pdbx_description
1 polymer ?
#
loop_
_entity_poly.entity_id
_entity_poly.type
_entity_poly.pdbx_seq_one_letter_code
_entity_poly.pdbx_strand_id
1 'polypeptide(L)'
;MLQRMVKVQVIGPKKHLNQIVDTLYQAGTIHLEDASRDHEPGGIILQKIEPEEADTLAALISKIEGIQHILPKVSVDTKQEEAIISDLGQQGQEAIIKRAQEVIRTLEPTTKELISKKTDLEFTIENLSRYQDVIEKILPIEEQIPALEGFEITIILIQREFEGLLDLIRDRLTSITKNQCELISASVDEENIATVVIFNRQYAGEVHSFLYSQNVNELRLPPEYLNRPLKDILVLNRERKEEAVALVEQIDSDLRELAITWYMEISALRRLLTDRYEELKVYNKFGQTDYTFIVLGWIPKKLLEPTKMKLRDAYGDLVVVNELEPTPEMMDDAPTFYDNPAIVKPFEYLLSFISHPKYREIDPSPIFAIFFPIFFGLIVGDIGYGFVILGIALLLKKTFSEQFDWIRPLMNLMIIASLPTILFGFVFGKFFGDLGNRLDIIQPMTIMGIYWDRFDAMIPMLILVIAIGVFHIILGLSLGIINQYTKMQCAKYACDCRKHICEKAGMIMAILSVLVLAGALTLFIPEVLMYAGIVMLVIALALIIYGGGLIASMEIISLFGNIVSYARIMAIGISCMVLGVVANELGGMIGVAVIGIAVATVIHMINIILKMFTGSLHSFRLQIVEFGPKFTEGGGKLYKPFRRGDRG
;
A
#
# COMPACT_ATOMS: atom_id res chain seq x y z
N MET A 1 0.40 -26.54 3.28
CA MET A 1 1.73 -27.10 3.01
C MET A 1 2.16 -26.71 1.62
N LEU A 2 3.43 -26.36 1.47
CA LEU A 2 4.04 -26.05 0.19
C LEU A 2 3.94 -27.26 -0.76
N GLN A 3 3.45 -27.04 -1.97
CA GLN A 3 3.34 -28.09 -2.98
C GLN A 3 4.56 -28.10 -3.90
N ARG A 4 4.98 -29.30 -4.32
CA ARG A 4 6.06 -29.45 -5.28
C ARG A 4 5.62 -28.94 -6.66
N MET A 5 6.37 -28.00 -7.21
CA MET A 5 6.19 -27.44 -8.56
C MET A 5 7.05 -28.18 -9.58
N VAL A 6 6.53 -28.28 -10.79
CA VAL A 6 7.16 -28.90 -11.95
C VAL A 6 7.13 -27.90 -13.10
N LYS A 7 8.26 -27.73 -13.80
CA LYS A 7 8.32 -26.90 -14.99
C LYS A 7 7.84 -27.73 -16.18
N VAL A 8 6.90 -27.18 -16.94
CA VAL A 8 6.30 -27.85 -18.09
C VAL A 8 6.39 -27.01 -19.34
N GLN A 9 6.51 -27.70 -20.45
CA GLN A 9 6.45 -27.15 -21.79
C GLN A 9 5.31 -27.83 -22.54
N VAL A 10 4.34 -27.03 -22.98
CA VAL A 10 3.25 -27.51 -23.83
C VAL A 10 3.53 -27.07 -25.26
N ILE A 11 3.59 -28.03 -26.18
CA ILE A 11 3.86 -27.81 -27.60
C ILE A 11 2.65 -28.28 -28.40
N GLY A 12 2.19 -27.45 -29.34
CA GLY A 12 1.09 -27.80 -30.23
C GLY A 12 1.16 -27.09 -31.58
N PRO A 13 0.34 -27.53 -32.56
CA PRO A 13 0.27 -26.90 -33.88
C PRO A 13 -0.41 -25.54 -33.82
N LYS A 14 0.14 -24.55 -34.53
CA LYS A 14 -0.39 -23.17 -34.57
C LYS A 14 -1.86 -23.10 -35.00
N LYS A 15 -2.31 -24.02 -35.87
CA LYS A 15 -3.70 -24.13 -36.33
C LYS A 15 -4.72 -24.29 -35.19
N HIS A 16 -4.33 -24.90 -34.08
CA HIS A 16 -5.21 -25.17 -32.94
C HIS A 16 -4.86 -24.32 -31.71
N LEU A 17 -4.04 -23.28 -31.87
CA LEU A 17 -3.57 -22.41 -30.77
C LEU A 17 -4.72 -21.96 -29.84
N ASN A 18 -5.73 -21.30 -30.40
CA ASN A 18 -6.82 -20.72 -29.59
C ASN A 18 -7.58 -21.81 -28.81
N GLN A 19 -7.89 -22.94 -29.44
CA GLN A 19 -8.60 -24.05 -28.81
C GLN A 19 -7.80 -24.64 -27.64
N ILE A 20 -6.50 -24.84 -27.84
CA ILE A 20 -5.63 -25.44 -26.81
C ILE A 20 -5.42 -24.44 -25.66
N VAL A 21 -5.21 -23.16 -25.97
CA VAL A 21 -5.09 -22.10 -24.96
C VAL A 21 -6.38 -22.00 -24.14
N ASP A 22 -7.55 -22.07 -24.77
CA ASP A 22 -8.85 -22.09 -24.07
C ASP A 22 -8.97 -23.30 -23.14
N THR A 23 -8.53 -24.48 -23.57
CA THR A 23 -8.53 -25.69 -22.74
C THR A 23 -7.57 -25.56 -21.56
N LEU A 24 -6.38 -25.00 -21.77
CA LEU A 24 -5.41 -24.70 -20.71
C LEU A 24 -5.97 -23.67 -19.72
N TYR A 25 -6.67 -22.66 -20.23
CA TYR A 25 -7.32 -21.61 -19.45
C TYR A 25 -8.47 -22.15 -18.59
N GLN A 26 -9.29 -23.04 -19.16
CA GLN A 26 -10.35 -23.76 -18.43
C GLN A 26 -9.78 -24.73 -17.40
N ALA A 27 -8.64 -25.38 -17.69
CA ALA A 27 -7.96 -26.22 -16.74
C ALA A 27 -7.44 -25.41 -15.54
N GLY A 28 -6.92 -24.20 -15.79
CA GLY A 28 -6.54 -23.28 -14.73
C GLY A 28 -5.38 -23.78 -13.88
N THR A 29 -4.45 -24.54 -14.46
CA THR A 29 -3.39 -25.25 -13.72
C THR A 29 -1.97 -24.75 -14.00
N ILE A 30 -1.74 -23.90 -14.99
CA ILE A 30 -0.38 -23.50 -15.39
C ILE A 30 -0.12 -22.05 -15.00
N HIS A 31 0.98 -21.78 -14.28
CA HIS A 31 1.53 -20.43 -14.12
C HIS A 31 2.43 -20.14 -15.31
N LEU A 32 2.09 -19.12 -16.11
CA LEU A 32 2.79 -18.84 -17.36
C LEU A 32 4.07 -18.03 -17.18
N GLU A 33 5.16 -18.55 -17.74
CA GLU A 33 6.43 -17.85 -17.92
C GLU A 33 6.58 -17.31 -19.34
N ASP A 34 7.44 -16.31 -19.52
CA ASP A 34 7.74 -15.75 -20.84
C ASP A 34 8.61 -16.75 -21.62
N ALA A 35 7.98 -17.48 -22.53
CA ALA A 35 8.65 -18.51 -23.32
C ALA A 35 9.71 -17.94 -24.27
N SER A 36 9.69 -16.64 -24.56
CA SER A 36 10.69 -15.97 -25.40
C SER A 36 11.95 -15.57 -24.63
N ARG A 37 12.02 -15.73 -23.30
CA ARG A 37 13.22 -15.37 -22.50
C ARG A 37 14.21 -16.51 -22.33
N ASP A 38 13.72 -17.75 -22.20
CA ASP A 38 14.54 -18.93 -21.95
C ASP A 38 15.20 -19.42 -23.24
N HIS A 39 16.35 -18.84 -23.59
CA HIS A 39 17.22 -19.37 -24.63
C HIS A 39 18.25 -20.29 -24.00
N GLU A 40 18.13 -21.60 -24.22
CA GLU A 40 19.30 -22.47 -24.12
C GLU A 40 20.31 -22.05 -25.21
N PRO A 41 21.62 -21.98 -24.92
CA PRO A 41 22.62 -21.63 -25.91
C PRO A 41 22.56 -22.61 -27.11
N GLY A 42 22.09 -22.15 -28.27
CA GLY A 42 21.91 -22.96 -29.48
C GLY A 42 20.46 -23.37 -29.81
N GLY A 43 19.47 -22.92 -29.04
CA GLY A 43 18.04 -23.19 -29.28
C GLY A 43 17.39 -22.37 -30.41
N ILE A 44 16.19 -22.79 -30.84
CA ILE A 44 15.37 -22.09 -31.85
C ILE A 44 14.86 -20.77 -31.26
N ILE A 45 14.99 -19.67 -32.02
CA ILE A 45 14.46 -18.36 -31.62
C ILE A 45 12.94 -18.39 -31.73
N LEU A 46 12.25 -18.18 -30.61
CA LEU A 46 10.79 -18.11 -30.55
C LEU A 46 10.33 -16.67 -30.69
N GLN A 47 9.48 -16.40 -31.69
CA GLN A 47 8.84 -15.10 -31.82
C GLN A 47 7.71 -14.98 -30.79
N LYS A 48 7.47 -13.76 -30.30
CA LYS A 48 6.29 -13.47 -29.49
C LYS A 48 5.04 -13.51 -30.35
N ILE A 49 3.94 -13.92 -29.76
CA ILE A 49 2.61 -13.79 -30.37
C ILE A 49 2.06 -12.44 -29.93
N GLU A 50 2.18 -11.43 -30.79
CA GLU A 50 1.54 -10.12 -30.58
C GLU A 50 0.14 -10.15 -31.20
N PRO A 51 -0.93 -10.10 -30.38
CA PRO A 51 -2.28 -10.00 -30.93
C PRO A 51 -2.50 -8.59 -31.48
N GLU A 52 -2.83 -8.47 -32.77
CA GLU A 52 -3.11 -7.18 -33.45
C GLU A 52 -4.16 -6.33 -32.69
N GLU A 53 -5.09 -6.99 -31.99
CA GLU A 53 -6.13 -6.35 -31.19
C GLU A 53 -5.60 -5.67 -29.90
N ALA A 54 -4.48 -6.10 -29.33
CA ALA A 54 -4.01 -5.59 -28.04
C ALA A 54 -3.63 -4.11 -28.09
N ASP A 55 -3.00 -3.65 -29.17
CA ASP A 55 -2.65 -2.24 -29.34
C ASP A 55 -3.90 -1.37 -29.49
N THR A 56 -4.92 -1.89 -30.19
CA THR A 56 -6.20 -1.19 -30.32
C THR A 56 -6.93 -1.07 -28.99
N LEU A 57 -6.94 -2.13 -28.18
CA LEU A 57 -7.53 -2.10 -26.83
C LEU A 57 -6.76 -1.16 -25.91
N ALA A 58 -5.43 -1.18 -25.94
CA ALA A 58 -4.60 -0.28 -25.14
C ALA A 58 -4.90 1.20 -25.47
N ALA A 59 -5.05 1.53 -26.76
CA ALA A 59 -5.44 2.87 -27.18
C ALA A 59 -6.85 3.26 -26.70
N LEU A 60 -7.82 2.36 -26.76
CA LEU A 60 -9.18 2.61 -26.27
C LEU A 60 -9.23 2.81 -24.75
N ILE A 61 -8.52 1.96 -23.99
CA ILE A 61 -8.41 2.07 -22.54
C ILE A 61 -7.80 3.43 -22.17
N SER A 62 -6.69 3.82 -22.81
CA SER A 62 -6.04 5.11 -22.54
C SER A 62 -6.96 6.31 -22.78
N LYS A 63 -7.75 6.29 -23.87
CA LYS A 63 -8.73 7.35 -24.15
C LYS A 63 -9.86 7.40 -23.12
N ILE A 64 -10.40 6.24 -22.74
CA ILE A 64 -11.44 6.12 -21.70
C ILE A 64 -10.91 6.63 -20.35
N GLU A 65 -9.68 6.28 -19.97
CA GLU A 65 -9.04 6.76 -18.74
C GLU A 65 -8.83 8.28 -18.77
N GLY A 66 -8.44 8.84 -19.92
CA GLY A 66 -8.36 10.29 -20.12
C GLY A 66 -9.70 11.00 -19.88
N ILE A 67 -10.79 10.48 -20.44
CA ILE A 67 -12.15 11.02 -20.22
C ILE A 67 -12.55 10.89 -18.75
N GLN A 68 -12.28 9.73 -18.13
CA GLN A 68 -12.60 9.48 -16.72
C GLN A 68 -11.81 10.39 -15.75
N HIS A 69 -10.62 10.85 -16.15
CA HIS A 69 -9.81 11.79 -15.36
C HIS A 69 -10.36 13.23 -15.43
N ILE A 70 -10.98 13.61 -16.55
CA ILE A 70 -11.62 14.93 -16.72
C ILE A 70 -12.96 14.99 -15.96
N LEU A 71 -13.72 13.89 -15.96
CA LEU A 71 -15.02 13.84 -15.30
C LEU A 71 -14.89 13.79 -13.77
N PRO A 72 -15.77 14.48 -13.02
CA PRO A 72 -15.82 14.38 -11.57
C PRO A 72 -16.13 12.94 -11.13
N LYS A 73 -15.48 12.48 -10.05
CA LYS A 73 -15.69 11.12 -9.53
C LYS A 73 -17.09 10.99 -8.95
N VAL A 74 -17.87 10.04 -9.49
CA VAL A 74 -19.18 9.64 -8.97
C VAL A 74 -19.05 8.28 -8.27
N SER A 75 -19.77 8.07 -7.17
CA SER A 75 -19.81 6.77 -6.50
C SER A 75 -20.41 5.72 -7.43
N VAL A 76 -19.64 4.68 -7.75
CA VAL A 76 -20.09 3.57 -8.59
C VAL A 76 -21.10 2.73 -7.82
N ASP A 77 -22.33 2.59 -8.32
CA ASP A 77 -23.26 1.56 -7.84
C ASP A 77 -22.88 0.21 -8.48
N THR A 78 -22.17 -0.60 -7.70
CA THR A 78 -21.69 -1.93 -8.09
C THR A 78 -22.77 -2.80 -8.77
N LYS A 79 -24.05 -2.67 -8.38
CA LYS A 79 -25.13 -3.50 -8.97
C LYS A 79 -25.51 -3.07 -10.39
N GLN A 80 -25.56 -1.76 -10.64
CA GLN A 80 -25.84 -1.23 -11.98
C GLN A 80 -24.66 -1.47 -12.92
N GLU A 81 -23.43 -1.33 -12.41
CA GLU A 81 -22.23 -1.63 -13.19
C GLU A 81 -22.20 -3.10 -13.63
N GLU A 82 -22.49 -4.04 -12.72
CA GLU A 82 -22.56 -5.47 -13.05
C GLU A 82 -23.67 -5.79 -14.07
N ALA A 83 -24.81 -5.10 -14.01
CA ALA A 83 -25.88 -5.26 -15.00
C ALA A 83 -25.43 -4.83 -16.41
N ILE A 84 -24.74 -3.70 -16.53
CA ILE A 84 -24.18 -3.21 -17.80
C ILE A 84 -23.09 -4.15 -18.33
N ILE A 85 -22.20 -4.62 -17.45
CA ILE A 85 -21.16 -5.59 -17.80
C ILE A 85 -21.78 -6.89 -18.33
N SER A 86 -22.85 -7.37 -17.69
CA SER A 86 -23.55 -8.58 -18.12
C SER A 86 -24.24 -8.40 -19.47
N ASP A 87 -24.90 -7.26 -19.71
CA ASP A 87 -25.58 -6.96 -20.97
C ASP A 87 -24.59 -6.84 -22.13
N LEU A 88 -23.56 -6.00 -21.99
CA LEU A 88 -22.51 -5.83 -23.00
C LEU A 88 -21.70 -7.11 -23.21
N GLY A 89 -21.46 -7.88 -22.15
CA GLY A 89 -20.74 -9.15 -22.21
C GLY A 89 -21.47 -10.23 -23.04
N GLN A 90 -22.80 -10.18 -23.14
CA GLN A 90 -23.58 -11.11 -23.96
C GLN A 90 -23.55 -10.77 -25.46
N GLN A 91 -23.28 -9.51 -25.81
CA GLN A 91 -23.29 -9.03 -27.19
C GLN A 91 -21.99 -9.34 -27.97
N GLY A 92 -20.97 -9.87 -27.28
CA GLY A 92 -19.70 -10.28 -27.88
C GLY A 92 -18.65 -9.16 -27.96
N GLN A 93 -17.42 -9.54 -28.30
CA GLN A 93 -16.24 -8.66 -28.19
C GLN A 93 -16.25 -7.51 -29.20
N GLU A 94 -16.64 -7.75 -30.45
CA GLU A 94 -16.73 -6.70 -31.47
C GLU A 94 -17.73 -5.61 -31.09
N ALA A 95 -18.85 -5.98 -30.43
CA ALA A 95 -19.85 -5.04 -29.96
C ALA A 95 -19.30 -4.13 -28.85
N ILE A 96 -18.50 -4.67 -27.91
CA ILE A 96 -17.86 -3.90 -26.85
C ILE A 96 -16.89 -2.86 -27.43
N ILE A 97 -16.03 -3.27 -28.37
CA ILE A 97 -15.05 -2.38 -29.02
C ILE A 97 -15.78 -1.27 -29.78
N LYS A 98 -16.81 -1.61 -30.54
CA LYS A 98 -17.62 -0.63 -31.29
C LYS A 98 -18.30 0.35 -30.34
N ARG A 99 -18.90 -0.15 -29.25
CA ARG A 99 -19.56 0.70 -28.25
C ARG A 99 -18.57 1.66 -27.59
N ALA A 100 -17.37 1.17 -27.22
CA ALA A 100 -16.31 2.01 -26.68
C ALA A 100 -15.90 3.13 -27.65
N GLN A 101 -15.76 2.82 -28.95
CA GLN A 101 -15.47 3.82 -29.97
C GLN A 101 -16.58 4.87 -30.12
N GLU A 102 -17.85 4.47 -30.04
CA GLU A 102 -19.00 5.39 -30.09
C GLU A 102 -19.03 6.34 -28.89
N VAL A 103 -18.81 5.80 -27.68
CA VAL A 103 -18.76 6.59 -26.44
C VAL A 103 -17.60 7.58 -26.49
N ILE A 104 -16.41 7.15 -26.88
CA ILE A 104 -15.23 8.02 -27.05
C ILE A 104 -15.53 9.12 -28.08
N ARG A 105 -16.10 8.77 -29.25
CA ARG A 105 -16.42 9.75 -30.29
C ARG A 105 -17.42 10.82 -29.83
N THR A 106 -18.29 10.47 -28.90
CA THR A 106 -19.30 11.39 -28.35
C THR A 106 -18.72 12.27 -27.25
N LEU A 107 -17.99 11.69 -26.30
CA LEU A 107 -17.55 12.38 -25.09
C LEU A 107 -16.20 13.10 -25.23
N GLU A 108 -15.26 12.55 -25.99
CA GLU A 108 -13.93 13.13 -26.16
C GLU A 108 -13.96 14.60 -26.67
N PRO A 109 -14.74 14.97 -27.70
CA PRO A 109 -14.78 16.37 -28.15
C PRO A 109 -15.42 17.29 -27.11
N THR A 110 -16.55 16.90 -26.52
CA THR A 110 -17.28 17.71 -25.53
C THR A 110 -16.46 17.93 -24.26
N THR A 111 -15.84 16.87 -23.73
CA THR A 111 -15.02 16.97 -22.52
C THR A 111 -13.77 17.82 -22.74
N LYS A 112 -13.11 17.68 -23.91
CA LYS A 112 -11.97 18.52 -24.29
C LYS A 112 -12.33 20.00 -24.46
N GLU A 113 -13.48 20.30 -25.05
CA GLU A 113 -13.95 21.68 -25.20
C GLU A 113 -14.26 22.31 -23.84
N LEU A 114 -14.99 21.60 -22.97
CA LEU A 114 -15.34 22.09 -21.63
C LEU A 114 -14.10 22.33 -20.77
N ILE A 115 -13.12 21.41 -20.76
CA ILE A 115 -11.90 21.59 -19.95
C ILE A 115 -11.01 22.71 -20.49
N SER A 116 -10.94 22.89 -21.82
CA SER A 116 -10.22 24.02 -22.42
C SER A 116 -10.85 25.34 -22.00
N LYS A 117 -12.18 25.48 -22.15
CA LYS A 117 -12.91 26.70 -21.73
C LYS A 117 -12.76 26.97 -20.25
N LYS A 118 -12.84 25.94 -19.41
CA LYS A 118 -12.63 26.06 -17.96
C LYS A 118 -11.24 26.58 -17.65
N THR A 119 -10.21 26.02 -18.27
CA THR A 119 -8.81 26.43 -18.06
C THR A 119 -8.60 27.90 -18.46
N ASP A 120 -9.18 28.32 -19.59
CA ASP A 120 -9.10 29.72 -20.06
C ASP A 120 -9.82 30.69 -19.10
N LEU A 121 -10.98 30.28 -18.56
CA LEU A 121 -11.73 31.06 -17.58
C LEU A 121 -11.00 31.14 -16.23
N GLU A 122 -10.43 30.03 -15.74
CA GLU A 122 -9.63 30.01 -14.51
C GLU A 122 -8.41 30.93 -14.63
N PHE A 123 -7.71 30.89 -15.76
CA PHE A 123 -6.63 31.84 -16.06
C PHE A 123 -7.11 33.29 -16.09
N THR A 124 -8.30 33.54 -16.65
CA THR A 124 -8.92 34.87 -16.65
C THR A 124 -9.25 35.33 -15.23
N ILE A 125 -9.81 34.47 -14.38
CA ILE A 125 -10.12 34.76 -12.97
C ILE A 125 -8.85 35.10 -12.20
N GLU A 126 -7.77 34.35 -12.40
CA GLU A 126 -6.47 34.59 -11.76
C GLU A 126 -5.92 35.97 -12.15
N ASN A 127 -5.93 36.31 -13.45
CA ASN A 127 -5.48 37.62 -13.93
C ASN A 127 -6.35 38.76 -13.42
N LEU A 128 -7.68 38.61 -13.42
CA LEU A 128 -8.61 39.58 -12.86
C LEU A 128 -8.38 39.81 -11.36
N SER A 129 -8.05 38.76 -10.61
CA SER A 129 -7.68 38.88 -9.21
C SER A 129 -6.39 39.67 -9.03
N ARG A 130 -5.36 39.39 -9.83
CA ARG A 130 -4.11 40.15 -9.82
C ARG A 130 -4.33 41.64 -10.16
N TYR A 131 -5.17 41.94 -11.15
CA TYR A 131 -5.52 43.33 -11.46
C TYR A 131 -6.24 44.00 -10.30
N GLN A 132 -7.19 43.32 -9.66
CA GLN A 132 -7.92 43.84 -8.52
C GLN A 132 -6.98 44.17 -7.35
N ASP A 133 -6.09 43.25 -6.96
CA ASP A 133 -5.16 43.43 -5.85
C ASP A 133 -4.21 44.62 -6.06
N VAL A 134 -3.73 44.79 -7.30
CA VAL A 134 -2.86 45.91 -7.67
C VAL A 134 -3.64 47.23 -7.66
N ILE A 135 -4.83 47.26 -8.25
CA ILE A 135 -5.65 48.48 -8.34
C ILE A 135 -6.15 48.92 -6.96
N GLU A 136 -6.57 48.01 -6.08
CA GLU A 136 -7.02 48.33 -4.71
C GLU A 136 -5.93 49.02 -3.88
N LYS A 137 -4.66 48.62 -4.06
CA LYS A 137 -3.52 49.22 -3.36
C LYS A 137 -3.09 50.57 -3.94
N ILE A 138 -3.40 50.80 -5.21
CA ILE A 138 -3.11 52.06 -5.91
C ILE A 138 -4.26 53.08 -5.73
N LEU A 139 -5.47 52.62 -5.43
CA LEU A 139 -6.65 53.47 -5.23
C LEU A 139 -6.44 54.67 -4.28
N PRO A 140 -5.73 54.55 -3.13
CA PRO A 140 -5.47 55.69 -2.23
C PRO A 140 -4.59 56.78 -2.85
N ILE A 141 -3.82 56.43 -3.88
CA ILE A 141 -2.91 57.32 -4.59
C ILE A 141 -3.66 58.10 -5.68
N GLU A 142 -4.66 57.50 -6.33
CA GLU A 142 -5.50 58.17 -7.33
C GLU A 142 -6.26 59.39 -6.76
N GLU A 143 -6.72 59.33 -5.50
CA GLU A 143 -7.40 60.47 -4.86
C GLU A 143 -6.49 61.70 -4.68
N GLN A 144 -5.17 61.53 -4.88
CA GLN A 144 -4.17 62.61 -4.85
C GLN A 144 -3.77 63.10 -6.24
N ILE A 145 -4.19 62.41 -7.31
CA ILE A 145 -3.84 62.72 -8.69
C ILE A 145 -5.01 63.48 -9.35
N PRO A 146 -4.84 64.76 -9.73
CA PRO A 146 -5.85 65.48 -10.50
C PRO A 146 -6.12 64.74 -11.82
N ALA A 147 -7.32 64.88 -12.40
CA ALA A 147 -7.59 64.36 -13.74
C ALA A 147 -6.60 64.99 -14.76
N LEU A 148 -5.53 64.26 -15.09
CA LEU A 148 -4.43 64.74 -15.92
C LEU A 148 -4.74 64.43 -17.39
N GLU A 149 -5.50 65.30 -18.05
CA GLU A 149 -5.63 65.25 -19.51
C GLU A 149 -4.22 65.35 -20.16
N GLY A 150 -3.82 64.33 -20.92
CA GLY A 150 -2.54 64.30 -21.63
C GLY A 150 -1.41 63.48 -20.97
N PHE A 151 -1.66 62.87 -19.81
CA PHE A 151 -0.74 61.94 -19.16
C PHE A 151 -1.22 60.49 -19.29
N GLU A 152 -0.27 59.56 -19.39
CA GLU A 152 -0.50 58.12 -19.41
C GLU A 152 0.02 57.51 -18.11
N ILE A 153 -0.73 56.53 -17.60
CA ILE A 153 -0.42 55.83 -16.35
C ILE A 153 -0.09 54.39 -16.71
N THR A 154 1.09 53.93 -16.31
CA THR A 154 1.53 52.53 -16.45
C THR A 154 1.89 51.99 -15.08
N ILE A 155 1.49 50.74 -14.81
CA ILE A 155 1.82 50.08 -13.54
C ILE A 155 2.89 49.03 -13.83
N ILE A 156 4.00 49.12 -13.11
CA ILE A 156 5.09 48.15 -13.17
C ILE A 156 5.13 47.34 -11.87
N LEU A 157 5.31 46.02 -12.00
CA LEU A 157 5.53 45.12 -10.87
C LEU A 157 7.01 44.76 -10.80
N ILE A 158 7.63 45.03 -9.65
CA ILE A 158 9.04 44.77 -9.38
C ILE A 158 9.14 43.90 -8.13
N GLN A 159 9.92 42.82 -8.19
CA GLN A 159 10.15 42.00 -6.99
C GLN A 159 10.94 42.81 -5.95
N ARG A 160 10.60 42.61 -4.68
CA ARG A 160 11.13 43.38 -3.56
C ARG A 160 12.64 43.27 -3.39
N GLU A 161 13.24 42.15 -3.79
CA GLU A 161 14.70 41.98 -3.86
C GLU A 161 15.40 42.96 -4.82
N PHE A 162 14.64 43.54 -5.76
CA PHE A 162 15.09 44.53 -6.74
C PHE A 162 14.61 45.95 -6.43
N GLU A 163 14.21 46.25 -5.19
CA GLU A 163 13.76 47.59 -4.78
C GLU A 163 14.79 48.69 -5.12
N GLY A 164 16.10 48.38 -5.02
CA GLY A 164 17.18 49.30 -5.41
C GLY A 164 17.24 49.67 -6.89
N LEU A 165 16.55 48.94 -7.78
CA LEU A 165 16.42 49.30 -9.20
C LEU A 165 15.39 50.41 -9.42
N LEU A 166 14.49 50.69 -8.46
CA LEU A 166 13.48 51.75 -8.60
C LEU A 166 14.08 53.13 -8.77
N ASP A 167 15.17 53.44 -8.05
CA ASP A 167 15.86 54.73 -8.16
C ASP A 167 16.54 54.89 -9.53
N LEU A 168 17.15 53.81 -10.04
CA LEU A 168 17.76 53.79 -11.38
C LEU A 168 16.72 53.94 -12.49
N ILE A 169 15.56 53.29 -12.34
CA ILE A 169 14.42 53.40 -13.25
C ILE A 169 13.85 54.82 -13.20
N ARG A 170 13.69 55.40 -12.00
CA ARG A 170 13.23 56.78 -11.80
C ARG A 170 14.15 57.77 -12.51
N ASP A 171 15.46 57.70 -12.31
CA ASP A 171 16.42 58.61 -12.94
C ASP A 171 16.38 58.52 -14.47
N ARG A 172 16.29 57.30 -15.02
CA ARG A 172 16.21 57.10 -16.47
C ARG A 172 14.89 57.59 -17.06
N LEU A 173 13.76 57.27 -16.45
CA LEU A 173 12.46 57.74 -16.92
C LEU A 173 12.34 59.26 -16.84
N THR A 174 12.90 59.88 -15.80
CA THR A 174 12.96 61.33 -15.64
C THR A 174 13.81 61.99 -16.75
N SER A 175 14.91 61.35 -17.16
CA SER A 175 15.73 61.81 -18.28
C SER A 175 15.03 61.67 -19.64
N ILE A 176 14.29 60.58 -19.87
CA ILE A 176 13.56 60.34 -21.13
C ILE A 176 12.40 61.34 -21.26
N THR A 177 11.67 61.55 -20.16
CA THR A 177 10.45 62.39 -20.13
C THR A 177 10.74 63.87 -19.84
N LYS A 178 12.00 64.29 -19.74
CA LYS A 178 12.41 65.67 -19.40
C LYS A 178 11.76 66.20 -18.11
N ASN A 179 11.85 65.44 -17.02
CA ASN A 179 11.26 65.79 -15.72
C ASN A 179 9.71 65.79 -15.71
N GLN A 180 9.06 65.20 -16.72
CA GLN A 180 7.60 65.05 -16.80
C GLN A 180 7.18 63.61 -16.50
N CYS A 181 7.76 63.02 -15.46
CA CYS A 181 7.44 61.69 -14.98
C CYS A 181 7.42 61.67 -13.45
N GLU A 182 6.45 60.98 -12.88
CA GLU A 182 6.32 60.75 -11.45
C GLU A 182 6.15 59.25 -11.18
N LEU A 183 6.88 58.74 -10.18
CA LEU A 183 6.83 57.34 -9.78
C LEU A 183 6.38 57.23 -8.33
N ILE A 184 5.26 56.54 -8.13
CA ILE A 184 4.67 56.29 -6.81
C ILE A 184 4.64 54.78 -6.58
N SER A 185 5.35 54.30 -5.56
CA SER A 185 5.47 52.88 -5.24
C SER A 185 4.66 52.50 -4.00
N ALA A 186 4.05 51.32 -4.03
CA ALA A 186 3.33 50.70 -2.93
C ALA A 186 3.62 49.20 -2.89
N SER A 187 3.78 48.63 -1.69
CA SER A 187 3.99 47.19 -1.53
C SER A 187 2.71 46.41 -1.86
N VAL A 188 2.79 45.46 -2.80
CA VAL A 188 1.67 44.60 -3.19
C VAL A 188 1.59 43.37 -2.29
N ASP A 189 2.69 42.69 -2.03
CA ASP A 189 2.73 41.55 -1.13
C ASP A 189 4.11 41.48 -0.44
N GLU A 190 4.47 40.36 0.19
CA GLU A 190 5.79 40.19 0.81
C GLU A 190 6.93 40.21 -0.23
N GLU A 191 6.64 39.86 -1.49
CA GLU A 191 7.61 39.59 -2.56
C GLU A 191 7.63 40.65 -3.67
N ASN A 192 6.60 41.49 -3.81
CA ASN A 192 6.37 42.36 -4.96
C ASN A 192 5.98 43.80 -4.55
N ILE A 193 6.52 44.77 -5.28
CA ILE A 193 6.22 46.20 -5.19
C ILE A 193 5.54 46.62 -6.51
N ALA A 194 4.37 47.25 -6.43
CA ALA A 194 3.77 47.93 -7.56
C ALA A 194 4.23 49.37 -7.58
N THR A 195 4.70 49.84 -8.73
CA THR A 195 5.04 51.24 -8.95
C THR A 195 4.17 51.79 -10.06
N VAL A 196 3.44 52.84 -9.74
CA VAL A 196 2.67 53.65 -10.68
C VAL A 196 3.62 54.65 -11.32
N VAL A 197 3.73 54.58 -12.64
CA VAL A 197 4.52 55.51 -13.44
C VAL A 197 3.56 56.41 -14.21
N ILE A 198 3.62 57.70 -13.94
CA ILE A 198 2.77 58.72 -14.58
C ILE A 198 3.68 59.57 -15.46
N PHE A 199 3.42 59.61 -16.77
CA PHE A 199 4.26 60.36 -17.71
C PHE A 199 3.42 60.99 -18.83
N ASN A 200 3.96 62.02 -19.49
CA ASN A 200 3.25 62.64 -20.61
C ASN A 200 3.11 61.66 -21.79
N ARG A 201 1.89 61.51 -22.33
CA ARG A 201 1.56 60.55 -23.41
C ARG A 201 2.43 60.70 -24.65
N GLN A 202 3.00 61.89 -24.90
CA GLN A 202 3.93 62.11 -26.02
C GLN A 202 5.20 61.22 -25.97
N TYR A 203 5.56 60.70 -24.79
CA TYR A 203 6.75 59.87 -24.57
C TYR A 203 6.44 58.38 -24.39
N ALA A 204 5.19 57.95 -24.57
CA ALA A 204 4.75 56.59 -24.29
C ALA A 204 5.57 55.51 -25.02
N GLY A 205 5.82 55.70 -26.32
CA GLY A 205 6.60 54.74 -27.11
C GLY A 205 8.02 54.53 -26.58
N GLU A 206 8.68 55.59 -26.12
CA GLU A 206 10.05 55.53 -25.56
C GLU A 206 10.06 54.90 -24.16
N VAL A 207 9.05 55.22 -23.33
CA VAL A 207 8.90 54.66 -21.98
C VAL A 207 8.62 53.15 -22.02
N HIS A 208 7.66 52.69 -22.83
CA HIS A 208 7.37 51.25 -22.95
C HIS A 208 8.55 50.46 -23.53
N SER A 209 9.28 51.03 -24.49
CA SER A 209 10.47 50.40 -25.06
C SER A 209 11.58 50.23 -24.01
N PHE A 210 11.77 51.24 -23.14
CA PHE A 210 12.71 51.17 -22.04
C PHE A 210 12.31 50.12 -21.00
N LEU A 211 11.06 50.13 -20.54
CA LEU A 211 10.55 49.17 -19.55
C LEU A 211 10.66 47.71 -20.06
N TYR A 212 10.35 47.49 -21.34
CA TYR A 212 10.51 46.19 -21.99
C TYR A 212 11.99 45.75 -22.05
N SER A 213 12.92 46.68 -22.35
CA SER A 213 14.36 46.37 -22.40
C SER A 213 14.95 45.95 -21.05
N GLN A 214 14.35 46.40 -19.94
CA GLN A 214 14.77 46.09 -18.58
C GLN A 214 14.05 44.85 -18.00
N ASN A 215 13.27 44.13 -18.82
CA ASN A 215 12.52 42.94 -18.43
C ASN A 215 11.59 43.16 -17.24
N VAL A 216 11.04 44.36 -17.11
CA VAL A 216 10.09 44.72 -16.05
C VAL A 216 8.70 44.23 -16.46
N ASN A 217 8.04 43.48 -15.58
CA ASN A 217 6.68 42.99 -15.84
C ASN A 217 5.69 44.17 -15.80
N GLU A 218 5.33 44.63 -16.99
CA GLU A 218 4.30 45.64 -17.20
C GLU A 218 2.91 45.01 -17.03
N LEU A 219 2.13 45.53 -16.10
CA LEU A 219 0.73 45.15 -15.97
C LEU A 219 -0.08 45.91 -17.03
N ARG A 220 -0.17 45.34 -18.23
CA ARG A 220 -0.98 45.91 -19.31
C ARG A 220 -2.45 45.78 -18.97
N LEU A 221 -3.09 46.92 -18.70
CA LEU A 221 -4.53 46.99 -18.53
C LEU A 221 -5.21 46.77 -19.90
N PRO A 222 -6.30 45.98 -19.96
CA PRO A 222 -7.17 45.93 -21.13
C PRO A 222 -7.50 47.33 -21.66
N PRO A 223 -7.61 47.51 -22.98
CA PRO A 223 -7.87 48.83 -23.58
C PRO A 223 -9.18 49.46 -23.12
N GLU A 224 -10.11 48.66 -22.61
CA GLU A 224 -11.40 49.07 -22.06
C GLU A 224 -11.29 49.78 -20.69
N TYR A 225 -10.15 49.63 -20.01
CA TYR A 225 -9.84 50.28 -18.74
C TYR A 225 -9.19 51.66 -18.95
N LEU A 226 -8.74 51.96 -20.18
CA LEU A 226 -8.15 53.25 -20.51
C LEU A 226 -9.22 54.36 -20.43
N ASN A 227 -8.89 55.43 -19.71
CA ASN A 227 -9.74 56.62 -19.49
C ASN A 227 -11.00 56.39 -18.63
N ARG A 228 -11.04 55.33 -17.81
CA ARG A 228 -12.06 55.14 -16.77
C ARG A 228 -11.46 55.39 -15.38
N PRO A 229 -12.23 55.93 -14.42
CA PRO A 229 -11.83 55.97 -13.01
C PRO A 229 -11.46 54.58 -12.49
N LEU A 230 -10.45 54.45 -11.62
CA LEU A 230 -10.06 53.13 -11.07
C LEU A 230 -11.22 52.48 -10.29
N LYS A 231 -12.09 53.28 -9.66
CA LYS A 231 -13.32 52.80 -9.02
C LYS A 231 -14.25 52.07 -10.00
N ASP A 232 -14.40 52.56 -11.23
CA ASP A 232 -15.23 51.93 -12.26
C ASP A 232 -14.56 50.65 -12.81
N ILE A 233 -13.24 50.63 -12.88
CA ILE A 233 -12.46 49.45 -13.30
C ILE A 233 -12.57 48.34 -12.24
N LEU A 234 -12.57 48.68 -10.94
CA LEU A 234 -12.79 47.70 -9.87
C LEU A 234 -14.19 47.09 -9.92
N VAL A 235 -15.21 47.89 -10.22
CA VAL A 235 -16.59 47.39 -10.43
C VAL A 235 -16.63 46.45 -11.64
N LEU A 236 -16.06 46.86 -12.77
CA LEU A 236 -16.03 46.05 -13.99
C LEU A 236 -15.22 44.74 -13.82
N ASN A 237 -14.08 44.79 -13.13
CA ASN A 237 -13.30 43.60 -12.79
C ASN A 237 -14.10 42.64 -11.92
N ARG A 238 -14.84 43.16 -10.93
CA ARG A 238 -15.69 42.36 -10.06
C ARG A 238 -16.81 41.70 -10.87
N GLU A 239 -17.52 42.45 -11.71
CA GLU A 239 -18.57 41.92 -12.59
C GLU A 239 -18.05 40.82 -13.52
N ARG A 240 -16.91 41.04 -14.19
CA ARG A 240 -16.27 40.03 -15.06
C ARG A 240 -15.79 38.80 -14.31
N LYS A 241 -15.27 38.99 -13.11
CA LYS A 241 -14.84 37.88 -12.25
C LYS A 241 -16.05 37.06 -11.80
N GLU A 242 -17.13 37.72 -11.40
CA GLU A 242 -18.40 37.06 -11.05
C GLU A 242 -18.98 36.31 -12.25
N GLU A 243 -18.97 36.90 -13.45
CA GLU A 243 -19.41 36.24 -14.70
C GLU A 243 -18.53 35.02 -15.03
N ALA A 244 -17.20 35.15 -14.97
CA ALA A 244 -16.28 34.05 -15.25
C ALA A 244 -16.43 32.92 -14.22
N VAL A 245 -16.60 33.24 -12.93
CA VAL A 245 -16.86 32.26 -11.87
C VAL A 245 -18.18 31.55 -12.12
N ALA A 246 -19.25 32.27 -12.48
CA ALA A 246 -20.54 31.67 -12.80
C ALA A 246 -20.46 30.73 -14.02
N LEU A 247 -19.67 31.08 -15.04
CA LEU A 247 -19.43 30.21 -16.20
C LEU A 247 -18.61 28.96 -15.83
N VAL A 248 -17.63 29.08 -14.93
CA VAL A 248 -16.89 27.91 -14.41
C VAL A 248 -17.83 27.00 -13.62
N GLU A 249 -18.69 27.55 -12.77
CA GLU A 249 -19.70 26.79 -12.04
C GLU A 249 -20.69 26.09 -12.99
N GLN A 250 -21.07 26.75 -14.09
CA GLN A 250 -21.89 26.14 -15.14
C GLN A 250 -21.18 24.98 -15.81
N ILE A 251 -19.91 25.15 -16.22
CA ILE A 251 -19.11 24.06 -16.81
C ILE A 251 -18.95 22.89 -15.83
N ASP A 252 -18.75 23.17 -14.55
CA ASP A 252 -18.68 22.13 -13.52
C ASP A 252 -20.02 21.39 -13.35
N SER A 253 -21.14 22.10 -13.49
CA SER A 253 -22.47 21.47 -13.53
C SER A 253 -22.63 20.57 -14.76
N ASP A 254 -22.23 21.05 -15.94
CA ASP A 254 -22.32 20.30 -17.20
C ASP A 254 -21.44 19.02 -17.13
N LEU A 255 -20.22 19.13 -16.59
CA LEU A 255 -19.33 17.99 -16.35
C LEU A 255 -19.92 17.00 -15.34
N ARG A 256 -20.63 17.46 -14.31
CA ARG A 256 -21.35 16.59 -13.37
C ARG A 256 -22.52 15.87 -14.02
N GLU A 257 -23.28 16.51 -14.87
CA GLU A 257 -24.38 15.89 -15.61
C GLU A 257 -23.88 14.79 -16.55
N LEU A 258 -22.78 15.08 -17.26
CA LEU A 258 -22.09 14.08 -18.09
C LEU A 258 -21.56 12.92 -17.25
N ALA A 259 -20.99 13.19 -16.07
CA ALA A 259 -20.53 12.14 -15.17
C ALA A 259 -21.69 11.27 -14.67
N ILE A 260 -22.79 11.85 -14.20
CA ILE A 260 -23.95 11.07 -13.72
C ILE A 260 -24.49 10.15 -14.82
N THR A 261 -24.50 10.61 -16.07
CA THR A 261 -25.04 9.86 -17.20
C THR A 261 -24.09 8.76 -17.69
N TRP A 262 -22.81 9.08 -17.85
CA TRP A 262 -21.86 8.21 -18.57
C TRP A 262 -20.86 7.48 -17.69
N TYR A 263 -20.64 7.91 -16.44
CA TYR A 263 -19.57 7.37 -15.60
C TYR A 263 -19.70 5.85 -15.37
N MET A 264 -20.94 5.36 -15.21
CA MET A 264 -21.23 3.93 -15.05
C MET A 264 -20.86 3.12 -16.31
N GLU A 265 -21.25 3.60 -17.48
CA GLU A 265 -20.96 2.92 -18.75
C GLU A 265 -19.46 2.97 -19.09
N ILE A 266 -18.80 4.11 -18.84
CA ILE A 266 -17.35 4.27 -19.02
C ILE A 266 -16.59 3.32 -18.08
N SER A 267 -17.01 3.20 -16.82
CA SER A 267 -16.40 2.28 -15.85
C SER A 267 -16.55 0.82 -16.29
N ALA A 268 -17.75 0.42 -16.70
CA ALA A 268 -18.03 -0.92 -17.21
C ALA A 268 -17.21 -1.24 -18.46
N LEU A 269 -17.15 -0.33 -19.45
CA LEU A 269 -16.36 -0.48 -20.66
C LEU A 269 -14.86 -0.55 -20.36
N ARG A 270 -14.35 0.31 -19.48
CA ARG A 270 -12.95 0.27 -19.04
C ARG A 270 -12.62 -1.11 -18.47
N ARG A 271 -13.46 -1.62 -17.58
CA ARG A 271 -13.26 -2.93 -16.94
C ARG A 271 -13.24 -4.05 -17.99
N LEU A 272 -14.24 -4.10 -18.87
CA LEU A 272 -14.33 -5.10 -19.94
C LEU A 272 -13.13 -5.07 -20.90
N LEU A 273 -12.71 -3.88 -21.31
CA LEU A 273 -11.55 -3.70 -22.20
C LEU A 273 -10.24 -4.08 -21.51
N THR A 274 -10.05 -3.69 -20.24
CA THR A 274 -8.87 -4.05 -19.45
C THR A 274 -8.80 -5.56 -19.21
N ASP A 275 -9.93 -6.20 -18.89
CA ASP A 275 -10.00 -7.65 -18.71
C ASP A 275 -9.58 -8.38 -20.00
N ARG A 276 -10.08 -7.91 -21.15
CA ARG A 276 -9.70 -8.46 -22.46
C ARG A 276 -8.25 -8.16 -22.84
N TYR A 277 -7.76 -6.97 -22.54
CA TYR A 277 -6.37 -6.60 -22.79
C TYR A 277 -5.40 -7.48 -21.98
N GLU A 278 -5.69 -7.70 -20.70
CA GLU A 278 -4.89 -8.59 -19.85
C GLU A 278 -4.97 -10.05 -20.30
N GLU A 279 -6.12 -10.51 -20.82
CA GLU A 279 -6.24 -11.83 -21.47
C GLU A 279 -5.34 -11.94 -22.71
N LEU A 280 -5.36 -10.94 -23.60
CA LEU A 280 -4.54 -10.92 -24.81
C LEU A 280 -3.04 -10.81 -24.50
N LYS A 281 -2.68 -10.05 -23.48
CA LYS A 281 -1.30 -9.89 -23.02
C LYS A 281 -0.68 -11.21 -22.56
N VAL A 282 -1.49 -12.20 -22.19
CA VAL A 282 -0.99 -13.54 -21.91
C VAL A 282 -0.38 -14.20 -23.15
N TYR A 283 -0.92 -13.96 -24.34
CA TYR A 283 -0.38 -14.52 -25.59
C TYR A 283 1.04 -14.03 -25.88
N ASN A 284 1.41 -12.82 -25.43
CA ASN A 284 2.78 -12.31 -25.53
C ASN A 284 3.81 -13.14 -24.75
N LYS A 285 3.37 -14.00 -23.82
CA LYS A 285 4.24 -14.93 -23.09
C LYS A 285 4.45 -16.25 -23.83
N PHE A 286 3.67 -16.52 -24.88
CA PHE A 286 3.83 -17.71 -25.69
C PHE A 286 4.91 -17.50 -26.73
N GLY A 287 5.67 -18.56 -27.00
CA GLY A 287 6.63 -18.60 -28.09
C GLY A 287 6.01 -19.25 -29.32
N GLN A 288 6.28 -18.73 -30.50
CA GLN A 288 5.89 -19.37 -31.75
C GLN A 288 7.07 -19.59 -32.69
N THR A 289 6.93 -20.63 -33.51
CA THR A 289 7.69 -20.89 -34.73
C THR A 289 6.73 -20.74 -35.93
N ASP A 290 7.18 -21.06 -37.14
CA ASP A 290 6.34 -20.99 -38.35
C ASP A 290 5.08 -21.88 -38.25
N TYR A 291 5.18 -23.05 -37.61
CA TYR A 291 4.10 -24.06 -37.60
C TYR A 291 3.63 -24.49 -36.21
N THR A 292 4.39 -24.20 -35.16
CA THR A 292 4.09 -24.64 -33.79
C THR A 292 4.13 -23.49 -32.79
N PHE A 293 3.37 -23.62 -31.71
CA PHE A 293 3.43 -22.74 -30.56
C PHE A 293 3.91 -23.50 -29.33
N ILE A 294 4.50 -22.75 -28.40
CA ILE A 294 5.11 -23.25 -27.18
C ILE A 294 4.61 -22.41 -26.00
N VAL A 295 4.09 -23.09 -25.00
CA VAL A 295 3.71 -22.51 -23.70
C VAL A 295 4.66 -23.04 -22.64
N LEU A 296 5.36 -22.15 -21.96
CA LEU A 296 6.23 -22.48 -20.83
C LEU A 296 5.60 -22.01 -19.53
N GLY A 297 5.71 -22.84 -18.49
CA GLY A 297 5.17 -22.49 -17.19
C GLY A 297 5.38 -23.53 -16.10
N TRP A 298 4.89 -23.19 -14.91
CA TRP A 298 4.95 -24.06 -13.73
C TRP A 298 3.58 -24.63 -13.39
N ILE A 299 3.54 -25.90 -13.01
CA ILE A 299 2.34 -26.60 -12.56
C ILE A 299 2.63 -27.34 -11.25
N PRO A 300 1.72 -27.32 -10.26
CA PRO A 300 1.83 -28.19 -9.09
C PRO A 300 1.82 -29.65 -9.52
N LYS A 301 2.74 -30.47 -8.99
CA LYS A 301 2.89 -31.89 -9.36
C LYS A 301 1.58 -32.68 -9.26
N LYS A 302 0.74 -32.34 -8.28
CA LYS A 302 -0.59 -32.94 -8.06
C LYS A 302 -1.57 -32.70 -9.23
N LEU A 303 -1.41 -31.59 -9.95
CA LEU A 303 -2.27 -31.17 -11.07
C LEU A 303 -1.72 -31.56 -12.44
N LEU A 304 -0.46 -32.01 -12.52
CA LEU A 304 0.21 -32.38 -13.77
C LEU A 304 -0.53 -33.48 -14.54
N GLU A 305 -0.77 -34.62 -13.90
CA GLU A 305 -1.40 -35.77 -14.54
C GLU A 305 -2.86 -35.51 -14.96
N PRO A 306 -3.72 -34.88 -14.13
CA PRO A 306 -5.05 -34.44 -14.57
C PRO A 306 -5.02 -33.53 -15.81
N THR A 307 -4.07 -32.59 -15.89
CA THR A 307 -3.95 -31.68 -17.04
C THR A 307 -3.45 -32.40 -18.29
N LYS A 308 -2.48 -33.32 -18.16
CA LYS A 308 -2.03 -34.17 -19.27
C LYS A 308 -3.17 -35.01 -19.84
N MET A 309 -3.97 -35.65 -18.97
CA MET A 309 -5.12 -36.44 -19.40
C MET A 309 -6.15 -35.58 -20.14
N LYS A 310 -6.53 -34.41 -19.60
CA LYS A 310 -7.47 -33.49 -20.27
C LYS A 310 -7.02 -33.08 -21.67
N LEU A 311 -5.74 -32.73 -21.83
CA LEU A 311 -5.20 -32.32 -23.13
C LEU A 311 -5.16 -33.48 -24.13
N ARG A 312 -4.80 -34.67 -23.65
CA ARG A 312 -4.79 -35.89 -24.47
C ARG A 312 -6.19 -36.32 -24.89
N ASP A 313 -7.18 -36.20 -24.00
CA ASP A 313 -8.58 -36.53 -24.31
C ASP A 313 -9.18 -35.57 -25.34
N ALA A 314 -8.81 -34.28 -25.29
CA ALA A 314 -9.32 -33.25 -26.20
C ALA A 314 -8.62 -33.24 -27.58
N TYR A 315 -7.31 -33.51 -27.63
CA TYR A 315 -6.49 -33.30 -28.84
C TYR A 315 -5.64 -34.51 -29.26
N GLY A 316 -5.73 -35.63 -28.55
CA GLY A 316 -4.91 -36.83 -28.82
C GLY A 316 -3.42 -36.56 -28.67
N ASP A 317 -2.63 -37.05 -29.63
CA ASP A 317 -1.17 -36.88 -29.67
C ASP A 317 -0.73 -35.58 -30.39
N LEU A 318 -1.66 -34.68 -30.73
CA LEU A 318 -1.36 -33.39 -31.38
C LEU A 318 -0.73 -32.38 -30.41
N VAL A 319 -0.91 -32.58 -29.10
CA VAL A 319 -0.39 -31.69 -28.06
C VAL A 319 0.52 -32.49 -27.14
N VAL A 320 1.77 -32.05 -27.01
CA VAL A 320 2.77 -32.70 -26.17
C VAL A 320 3.02 -31.85 -24.94
N VAL A 321 2.93 -32.46 -23.76
CA VAL A 321 3.27 -31.84 -22.47
C VAL A 321 4.56 -32.47 -21.95
N ASN A 322 5.66 -31.76 -22.12
CA ASN A 322 6.96 -32.18 -21.62
C ASN A 322 7.18 -31.67 -20.19
N GLU A 323 7.67 -32.54 -19.32
CA GLU A 323 8.24 -32.15 -18.04
C GLU A 323 9.70 -31.80 -18.26
N LEU A 324 10.06 -30.55 -17.95
CA LEU A 324 11.45 -30.09 -18.00
C LEU A 324 12.10 -30.34 -16.65
N GLU A 325 13.30 -30.92 -16.63
CA GLU A 325 14.10 -30.98 -15.41
C GLU A 325 14.60 -29.57 -15.08
N PRO A 326 14.11 -28.91 -14.01
CA PRO A 326 14.49 -27.55 -13.74
C PRO A 326 15.93 -27.52 -13.25
N THR A 327 16.75 -26.64 -13.83
CA THR A 327 18.06 -26.33 -13.25
C THR A 327 17.89 -25.69 -11.87
N PRO A 328 18.91 -25.74 -10.99
CA PRO A 328 18.84 -25.09 -9.68
C PRO A 328 18.43 -23.62 -9.74
N GLU A 329 18.90 -22.90 -10.75
CA GLU A 329 18.61 -21.49 -11.01
C GLU A 329 17.14 -21.27 -11.40
N MET A 330 16.59 -22.09 -12.30
CA MET A 330 15.15 -22.05 -12.63
C MET A 330 14.28 -22.31 -11.40
N MET A 331 14.76 -23.15 -10.47
CA MET A 331 14.02 -23.48 -9.25
C MET A 331 14.09 -22.39 -8.17
N ASP A 332 14.99 -21.41 -8.29
CA ASP A 332 15.00 -20.21 -7.44
C ASP A 332 13.90 -19.22 -7.87
N ASP A 333 13.54 -19.20 -9.15
CA ASP A 333 12.46 -18.41 -9.74
C ASP A 333 11.08 -19.09 -9.70
N ALA A 334 11.03 -20.36 -9.28
CA ALA A 334 9.80 -21.13 -9.22
C ALA A 334 8.75 -20.45 -8.32
N PRO A 335 7.46 -20.45 -8.73
CA PRO A 335 6.41 -19.87 -7.93
C PRO A 335 6.06 -20.74 -6.72
N THR A 336 5.69 -20.10 -5.62
CA THR A 336 5.30 -20.75 -4.36
C THR A 336 3.79 -21.01 -4.35
N PHE A 337 3.37 -22.27 -4.15
CA PHE A 337 1.96 -22.65 -4.00
C PHE A 337 1.69 -23.29 -2.63
N TYR A 338 0.81 -22.66 -1.85
CA TYR A 338 0.40 -23.12 -0.53
C TYR A 338 -0.92 -23.90 -0.62
N ASP A 339 -0.93 -25.13 -0.09
CA ASP A 339 -2.16 -25.93 0.11
C ASP A 339 -2.36 -26.13 1.62
N ASN A 340 -2.72 -25.05 2.33
CA ASN A 340 -2.86 -25.04 3.78
C ASN A 340 -4.25 -25.49 4.26
N PRO A 341 -4.34 -26.17 5.42
CA PRO A 341 -5.62 -26.57 6.01
C PRO A 341 -6.43 -25.33 6.42
N ALA A 342 -7.75 -25.48 6.57
CA ALA A 342 -8.68 -24.37 6.81
C ALA A 342 -8.36 -23.52 8.06
N ILE A 343 -7.72 -24.10 9.08
CA ILE A 343 -7.29 -23.40 10.30
C ILE A 343 -6.10 -22.47 10.03
N VAL A 344 -5.24 -22.83 9.05
CA VAL A 344 -4.01 -22.08 8.72
C VAL A 344 -4.25 -21.05 7.61
N LYS A 345 -5.24 -21.27 6.73
CA LYS A 345 -5.59 -20.35 5.63
C LYS A 345 -5.76 -18.87 6.03
N PRO A 346 -6.39 -18.51 7.16
CA PRO A 346 -6.48 -17.11 7.58
C PRO A 346 -5.11 -16.43 7.77
N PHE A 347 -4.12 -17.18 8.24
CA PHE A 347 -2.76 -16.68 8.48
C PHE A 347 -1.97 -16.56 7.19
N GLU A 348 -2.22 -17.44 6.21
CA GLU A 348 -1.67 -17.31 4.86
C GLU A 348 -2.14 -16.02 4.19
N TYR A 349 -3.43 -15.69 4.30
CA TYR A 349 -3.97 -14.41 3.81
C TYR A 349 -3.28 -13.22 4.48
N LEU A 350 -3.10 -13.25 5.81
CA LEU A 350 -2.40 -12.18 6.52
C LEU A 350 -0.93 -12.04 6.09
N LEU A 351 -0.26 -13.15 5.81
CA LEU A 351 1.12 -13.16 5.31
C LEU A 351 1.23 -12.67 3.86
N SER A 352 0.13 -12.65 3.10
CA SER A 352 0.13 -12.16 1.72
C SER A 352 0.39 -10.66 1.58
N PHE A 353 0.23 -9.89 2.66
CA PHE A 353 0.59 -8.47 2.70
C PHE A 353 2.10 -8.23 2.84
N ILE A 354 2.90 -9.30 2.95
CA ILE A 354 4.35 -9.27 3.13
C ILE A 354 5.00 -10.02 1.96
N SER A 355 6.29 -9.75 1.74
CA SER A 355 7.13 -10.52 0.83
C SER A 355 7.00 -12.02 1.08
N HIS A 356 6.53 -12.75 0.07
CA HIS A 356 6.38 -14.19 0.15
C HIS A 356 7.74 -14.89 0.28
N PRO A 357 7.81 -16.01 1.04
CA PRO A 357 8.94 -16.92 1.03
C PRO A 357 9.26 -17.44 -0.38
N LYS A 358 10.54 -17.65 -0.65
CA LYS A 358 10.99 -18.34 -1.88
C LYS A 358 10.51 -19.79 -1.88
N TYR A 359 10.42 -20.40 -3.07
CA TYR A 359 9.91 -21.76 -3.23
C TYR A 359 10.63 -22.81 -2.38
N ARG A 360 11.93 -22.64 -2.09
CA ARG A 360 12.70 -23.59 -1.25
C ARG A 360 12.68 -23.27 0.25
N GLU A 361 11.90 -22.28 0.67
CA GLU A 361 11.79 -21.89 2.08
C GLU A 361 10.57 -22.54 2.72
N ILE A 362 10.70 -22.85 4.01
CA ILE A 362 9.59 -23.32 4.83
C ILE A 362 8.46 -22.28 4.87
N ASP A 363 7.23 -22.74 4.70
CA ASP A 363 6.01 -21.95 4.87
C ASP A 363 5.86 -21.49 6.34
N PRO A 364 5.87 -20.16 6.61
CA PRO A 364 5.70 -19.64 7.96
C PRO A 364 4.25 -19.76 8.49
N SER A 365 3.25 -19.93 7.60
CA SER A 365 1.82 -19.85 7.94
C SER A 365 1.39 -20.82 9.07
N PRO A 366 1.80 -22.11 9.07
CA PRO A 366 1.43 -23.03 10.15
C PRO A 366 1.99 -22.63 11.52
N ILE A 367 3.18 -22.03 11.54
CA ILE A 367 3.83 -21.59 12.79
C ILE A 367 3.15 -20.33 13.31
N PHE A 368 2.85 -19.40 12.40
CA PHE A 368 2.05 -18.21 12.70
C PHE A 368 0.70 -18.59 13.30
N ALA A 369 0.04 -19.61 12.73
CA ALA A 369 -1.25 -20.10 13.22
C ALA A 369 -1.24 -20.62 14.67
N ILE A 370 -0.07 -21.02 15.18
CA ILE A 370 0.11 -21.49 16.56
C ILE A 370 0.47 -20.31 17.48
N PHE A 371 1.54 -19.59 17.15
CA PHE A 371 2.08 -18.57 18.06
C PHE A 371 1.27 -17.28 18.07
N PHE A 372 0.55 -16.93 16.99
CA PHE A 372 -0.15 -15.66 16.92
C PHE A 372 -1.33 -15.64 17.91
N PRO A 373 -2.20 -16.66 17.92
CA PRO A 373 -3.26 -16.76 18.92
C PRO A 373 -2.73 -16.79 20.35
N ILE A 374 -1.58 -17.44 20.59
CA ILE A 374 -0.95 -17.52 21.91
C ILE A 374 -0.47 -16.14 22.38
N PHE A 375 0.28 -15.41 21.54
CA PHE A 375 0.76 -14.07 21.89
C PHE A 375 -0.39 -13.10 22.09
N PHE A 376 -1.40 -13.15 21.20
CA PHE A 376 -2.61 -12.34 21.34
C PHE A 376 -3.33 -12.64 22.65
N GLY A 377 -3.51 -13.92 22.98
CA GLY A 377 -4.14 -14.35 24.22
C GLY A 377 -3.36 -13.94 25.47
N LEU A 378 -2.03 -14.00 25.44
CA LEU A 378 -1.18 -13.52 26.54
C LEU A 378 -1.28 -12.00 26.73
N ILE A 379 -1.41 -11.22 25.64
CA ILE A 379 -1.60 -9.76 25.73
C ILE A 379 -2.99 -9.44 26.29
N VAL A 380 -4.06 -9.94 25.66
CA VAL A 380 -5.43 -9.55 25.98
C VAL A 380 -5.92 -10.18 27.29
N GLY A 381 -5.68 -11.48 27.44
CA GLY A 381 -5.94 -12.36 28.60
C GLY A 381 -7.04 -11.92 29.55
N ASP A 382 -8.28 -11.95 29.07
CA ASP A 382 -9.49 -11.60 29.81
C ASP A 382 -10.67 -12.37 29.20
N ILE A 383 -11.46 -13.04 30.05
CA ILE A 383 -12.57 -13.89 29.61
C ILE A 383 -13.68 -13.06 28.97
N GLY A 384 -14.04 -11.93 29.59
CA GLY A 384 -15.13 -11.08 29.14
C GLY A 384 -14.83 -10.49 27.77
N TYR A 385 -13.64 -9.93 27.62
CA TYR A 385 -13.19 -9.41 26.33
C TYR A 385 -13.03 -10.50 25.27
N GLY A 386 -12.55 -11.69 25.65
CA GLY A 386 -12.47 -12.85 24.75
C GLY A 386 -13.83 -13.23 24.16
N PHE A 387 -14.87 -13.29 24.98
CA PHE A 387 -16.24 -13.57 24.51
C PHE A 387 -16.81 -12.45 23.63
N VAL A 388 -16.54 -11.18 23.96
CA VAL A 388 -16.99 -10.06 23.13
C VAL A 388 -16.32 -10.09 21.76
N ILE A 389 -15.00 -10.32 21.71
CA ILE A 389 -14.24 -10.44 20.45
C ILE A 389 -14.78 -11.62 19.63
N LEU A 390 -15.03 -12.78 20.25
CA LEU A 390 -15.63 -13.93 19.59
C LEU A 390 -17.02 -13.62 19.03
N GLY A 391 -17.87 -12.96 19.82
CA GLY A 391 -19.22 -12.55 19.42
C GLY A 391 -19.21 -11.59 18.22
N ILE A 392 -18.38 -10.55 18.27
CA ILE A 392 -18.21 -9.58 17.18
C ILE A 392 -17.70 -10.30 15.93
N ALA A 393 -16.70 -11.19 16.06
CA ALA A 393 -16.13 -11.89 14.92
C ALA A 393 -17.13 -12.83 14.24
N LEU A 394 -17.95 -13.54 15.02
CA LEU A 394 -19.02 -14.40 14.48
C LEU A 394 -20.13 -13.58 13.82
N LEU A 395 -20.53 -12.45 14.42
CA LEU A 395 -21.56 -11.56 13.88
C LEU A 395 -21.12 -10.96 12.54
N LEU A 396 -19.93 -10.35 12.49
CA LEU A 396 -19.40 -9.74 11.27
C LEU A 396 -19.15 -10.75 10.16
N LYS A 397 -18.68 -11.96 10.51
CA LYS A 397 -18.54 -13.06 9.56
C LYS A 397 -19.88 -13.48 8.96
N LYS A 398 -20.97 -13.48 9.73
CA LYS A 398 -22.29 -13.83 9.21
C LYS A 398 -22.90 -12.71 8.35
N THR A 399 -22.72 -11.45 8.76
CA THR A 399 -23.39 -10.30 8.11
C THR A 399 -22.67 -9.81 6.86
N PHE A 400 -21.33 -9.82 6.83
CA PHE A 400 -20.55 -9.14 5.78
C PHE A 400 -19.66 -10.05 4.93
N SER A 401 -19.62 -11.36 5.21
CA SER A 401 -18.74 -12.29 4.47
C SER A 401 -19.14 -12.47 3.00
N GLU A 402 -20.38 -12.14 2.61
CA GLU A 402 -20.81 -12.19 1.20
C GLU A 402 -20.48 -10.91 0.44
N GLN A 403 -20.27 -9.79 1.14
CA GLN A 403 -20.02 -8.49 0.53
C GLN A 403 -18.52 -8.20 0.39
N PHE A 404 -17.69 -8.72 1.29
CA PHE A 404 -16.25 -8.44 1.31
C PHE A 404 -15.42 -9.70 1.56
N ASP A 405 -14.62 -10.08 0.58
CA ASP A 405 -13.80 -11.30 0.64
C ASP A 405 -12.71 -11.25 1.73
N TRP A 406 -12.20 -10.06 2.07
CA TRP A 406 -11.16 -9.87 3.09
C TRP A 406 -11.66 -10.00 4.54
N ILE A 407 -12.97 -9.84 4.78
CA ILE A 407 -13.55 -9.91 6.14
C ILE A 407 -13.48 -11.34 6.67
N ARG A 408 -13.73 -12.32 5.80
CA ARG A 408 -13.82 -13.73 6.22
C ARG A 408 -12.49 -14.26 6.79
N PRO A 409 -11.32 -14.07 6.14
CA PRO A 409 -10.02 -14.41 6.73
C PRO A 409 -9.77 -13.70 8.07
N LEU A 410 -10.03 -12.38 8.14
CA LEU A 410 -9.77 -11.60 9.35
C LEU A 410 -10.63 -12.06 10.54
N MET A 411 -11.91 -12.32 10.32
CA MET A 411 -12.81 -12.79 11.38
C MET A 411 -12.45 -14.21 11.83
N ASN A 412 -12.05 -15.10 10.92
CA ASN A 412 -11.56 -16.42 11.30
C ASN A 412 -10.31 -16.33 12.18
N LEU A 413 -9.40 -15.41 11.88
CA LEU A 413 -8.21 -15.16 12.70
C LEU A 413 -8.61 -14.67 14.10
N MET A 414 -9.57 -13.74 14.21
CA MET A 414 -10.07 -13.26 15.51
C MET A 414 -10.78 -14.36 16.31
N ILE A 415 -11.54 -15.23 15.64
CA ILE A 415 -12.18 -16.40 16.29
C ILE A 415 -11.10 -17.31 16.88
N ILE A 416 -10.06 -17.65 16.11
CA ILE A 416 -8.96 -18.50 16.60
C ILE A 416 -8.21 -17.81 17.76
N ALA A 417 -7.96 -16.50 17.67
CA ALA A 417 -7.26 -15.73 18.71
C ALA A 417 -8.10 -15.53 20.00
N SER A 418 -9.43 -15.54 19.91
CA SER A 418 -10.32 -15.44 21.07
C SER A 418 -10.23 -16.65 22.00
N LEU A 419 -9.94 -17.84 21.46
CA LEU A 419 -9.87 -19.08 22.25
C LEU A 419 -8.71 -19.05 23.26
N PRO A 420 -7.44 -18.77 22.90
CA PRO A 420 -6.39 -18.57 23.88
C PRO A 420 -6.63 -17.36 24.79
N THR A 421 -7.30 -16.30 24.31
CA THR A 421 -7.63 -15.14 25.14
C THR A 421 -8.52 -15.53 26.32
N ILE A 422 -9.54 -16.34 26.07
CA ILE A 422 -10.43 -16.87 27.11
C ILE A 422 -9.64 -17.80 28.04
N LEU A 423 -8.84 -18.71 27.48
CA LEU A 423 -8.00 -19.64 28.25
C LEU A 423 -7.06 -18.91 29.21
N PHE A 424 -6.29 -17.94 28.72
CA PHE A 424 -5.39 -17.15 29.55
C PHE A 424 -6.16 -16.20 30.49
N GLY A 425 -7.34 -15.73 30.10
CA GLY A 425 -8.24 -15.02 31.00
C GLY A 425 -8.64 -15.84 32.23
N PHE A 426 -8.89 -17.15 32.07
CA PHE A 426 -9.10 -18.08 33.19
C PHE A 426 -7.84 -18.26 34.04
N VAL A 427 -6.67 -18.37 33.41
CA VAL A 427 -5.39 -18.45 34.16
C VAL A 427 -5.17 -17.20 35.00
N PHE A 428 -5.40 -16.02 34.43
CA PHE A 428 -5.23 -14.73 35.11
C PHE A 428 -6.39 -14.36 36.06
N GLY A 429 -7.50 -15.11 35.99
CA GLY A 429 -8.72 -14.81 36.74
C GLY A 429 -9.37 -13.47 36.38
N LYS A 430 -9.25 -13.00 35.14
CA LYS A 430 -9.75 -11.66 34.73
C LYS A 430 -11.03 -11.75 33.91
N PHE A 431 -12.03 -10.95 34.30
CA PHE A 431 -13.30 -10.79 33.60
C PHE A 431 -13.68 -9.31 33.59
N PHE A 432 -13.66 -8.68 32.41
CA PHE A 432 -13.85 -7.23 32.24
C PHE A 432 -12.96 -6.42 33.21
N GLY A 433 -11.65 -6.69 33.21
CA GLY A 433 -10.73 -6.14 34.21
C GLY A 433 -10.81 -6.90 35.53
N ASP A 434 -11.07 -6.19 36.63
CA ASP A 434 -11.18 -6.74 37.99
C ASP A 434 -12.63 -7.03 38.44
N LEU A 435 -13.62 -6.83 37.56
CA LEU A 435 -15.04 -7.03 37.90
C LEU A 435 -15.33 -8.46 38.37
N GLY A 436 -14.73 -9.46 37.74
CA GLY A 436 -14.84 -10.87 38.15
C GLY A 436 -14.35 -11.14 39.57
N ASN A 437 -13.24 -10.49 39.98
CA ASN A 437 -12.69 -10.60 41.33
C ASN A 437 -13.57 -9.87 42.35
N ARG A 438 -14.09 -8.67 42.00
CA ARG A 438 -14.97 -7.89 42.89
C ARG A 438 -16.30 -8.59 43.18
N LEU A 439 -16.81 -9.37 42.22
CA LEU A 439 -18.04 -10.15 42.34
C LEU A 439 -17.80 -11.57 42.88
N ASP A 440 -16.54 -11.93 43.20
CA ASP A 440 -16.11 -13.26 43.67
C ASP A 440 -16.54 -14.42 42.75
N ILE A 441 -16.68 -14.14 41.43
CA ILE A 441 -17.11 -15.13 40.43
C ILE A 441 -15.92 -15.93 39.91
N ILE A 442 -14.75 -15.27 39.78
CA ILE A 442 -13.54 -15.83 39.22
C ILE A 442 -12.37 -15.38 40.08
N GLN A 443 -11.47 -16.29 40.43
CA GLN A 443 -10.24 -16.00 41.14
C GLN A 443 -9.04 -16.45 40.29
N PRO A 444 -7.88 -15.76 40.39
CA PRO A 444 -6.67 -16.14 39.67
C PRO A 444 -6.21 -17.54 40.09
N MET A 445 -5.81 -18.36 39.11
CA MET A 445 -5.38 -19.73 39.38
C MET A 445 -4.01 -19.73 40.05
N THR A 446 -3.85 -20.51 41.13
CA THR A 446 -2.54 -20.75 41.75
C THR A 446 -1.85 -21.90 41.03
N ILE A 447 -0.89 -21.59 40.16
CA ILE A 447 -0.11 -22.59 39.42
C ILE A 447 1.35 -22.49 39.88
N MET A 448 1.95 -23.62 40.27
CA MET A 448 3.29 -23.70 40.86
C MET A 448 3.48 -22.84 42.12
N GLY A 449 2.43 -22.66 42.93
CA GLY A 449 2.48 -21.87 44.16
C GLY A 449 2.49 -20.35 43.95
N ILE A 450 2.34 -19.88 42.71
CA ILE A 450 2.24 -18.46 42.35
C ILE A 450 0.80 -18.13 42.02
N TYR A 451 0.27 -17.04 42.57
CA TYR A 451 -1.00 -16.46 42.13
C TYR A 451 -0.78 -15.76 40.80
N TRP A 452 -1.38 -16.26 39.72
CA TRP A 452 -1.22 -15.68 38.39
C TRP A 452 -2.06 -14.41 38.18
N ASP A 453 -2.07 -13.50 39.15
CA ASP A 453 -2.48 -12.12 38.89
C ASP A 453 -1.31 -11.38 38.22
N ARG A 454 -1.59 -10.60 37.17
CA ARG A 454 -0.55 -9.86 36.44
C ARG A 454 0.16 -8.82 37.31
N PHE A 455 -0.49 -8.32 38.36
CA PHE A 455 0.14 -7.41 39.30
C PHE A 455 1.13 -8.12 40.22
N ASP A 456 0.73 -9.25 40.82
CA ASP A 456 1.55 -9.97 41.79
C ASP A 456 2.66 -10.78 41.12
N ALA A 457 2.40 -11.31 39.93
CA ALA A 457 3.30 -12.17 39.18
C ALA A 457 4.05 -11.45 38.04
N MET A 458 4.33 -10.13 38.17
CA MET A 458 4.98 -9.37 37.10
C MET A 458 6.36 -9.95 36.71
N ILE A 459 7.21 -10.28 37.69
CA ILE A 459 8.55 -10.85 37.43
C ILE A 459 8.43 -12.26 36.81
N PRO A 460 7.65 -13.21 37.37
CA PRO A 460 7.39 -14.51 36.74
C PRO A 460 6.85 -14.41 35.31
N MET A 461 5.94 -13.48 35.04
CA MET A 461 5.39 -13.22 33.71
C MET A 461 6.46 -12.72 32.73
N LEU A 462 7.33 -11.82 33.18
CA LEU A 462 8.45 -11.34 32.37
C LEU A 462 9.38 -12.50 31.99
N ILE A 463 9.73 -13.36 32.95
CA ILE A 463 10.57 -14.54 32.73
C ILE A 463 9.88 -15.51 31.75
N LEU A 464 8.58 -15.78 31.93
CA LEU A 464 7.81 -16.64 31.04
C LEU A 464 7.82 -16.11 29.59
N VAL A 465 7.54 -14.83 29.41
CA VAL A 465 7.47 -14.18 28.10
C VAL A 465 8.84 -14.16 27.43
N ILE A 466 9.91 -13.87 28.18
CA ILE A 466 11.28 -13.95 27.66
C ILE A 466 11.63 -15.40 27.29
N ALA A 467 11.26 -16.38 28.11
CA ALA A 467 11.50 -17.80 27.82
C ALA A 467 10.78 -18.25 26.54
N ILE A 468 9.52 -17.83 26.35
CA ILE A 468 8.77 -18.05 25.10
C ILE A 468 9.49 -17.38 23.92
N GLY A 469 9.98 -16.16 24.09
CA GLY A 469 10.76 -15.44 23.07
C GLY A 469 12.04 -16.17 22.68
N VAL A 470 12.83 -16.62 23.67
CA VAL A 470 14.03 -17.42 23.44
C VAL A 470 13.71 -18.71 22.68
N PHE A 471 12.68 -19.44 23.12
CA PHE A 471 12.23 -20.66 22.43
C PHE A 471 11.81 -20.37 20.98
N HIS A 472 11.04 -19.31 20.75
CA HIS A 472 10.55 -18.95 19.43
C HIS A 472 11.70 -18.51 18.49
N ILE A 473 12.71 -17.78 19.00
CA ILE A 473 13.90 -17.42 18.22
C ILE A 473 14.76 -18.64 17.89
N ILE A 474 14.98 -19.55 18.85
CA ILE A 474 15.70 -20.81 18.61
C ILE A 474 14.97 -21.64 17.55
N LEU A 475 13.65 -21.73 17.62
CA LEU A 475 12.83 -22.38 16.60
C LEU A 475 13.06 -21.74 15.22
N GLY A 476 13.06 -20.41 15.13
CA GLY A 476 13.32 -19.69 13.89
C GLY A 476 14.70 -19.98 13.30
N LEU A 477 15.74 -19.95 14.12
CA LEU A 477 17.11 -20.30 13.70
C LEU A 477 17.21 -21.76 13.25
N SER A 478 16.50 -22.67 13.93
CA SER A 478 16.45 -24.10 13.58
C SER A 478 15.81 -24.32 12.21
N LEU A 479 14.69 -23.66 11.92
CA LEU A 479 14.07 -23.67 10.59
C LEU A 479 14.99 -23.06 9.54
N GLY A 480 15.74 -22.04 9.92
CA GLY A 480 16.76 -21.43 9.08
C GLY A 480 17.87 -22.40 8.68
N ILE A 481 18.27 -23.31 9.56
CA ILE A 481 19.22 -24.40 9.26
C ILE A 481 18.59 -25.41 8.30
N ILE A 482 17.32 -25.77 8.50
CA ILE A 482 16.60 -26.70 7.62
C ILE A 482 16.45 -26.12 6.20
N ASN A 483 16.15 -24.83 6.07
CA ASN A 483 16.10 -24.13 4.77
C ASN A 483 17.44 -24.22 4.05
N GLN A 484 18.55 -23.95 4.75
CA GLN A 484 19.89 -24.03 4.14
C GLN A 484 20.30 -25.46 3.80
N TYR A 485 19.94 -26.44 4.65
CA TYR A 485 20.17 -27.85 4.34
C TYR A 485 19.40 -28.30 3.09
N THR A 486 18.19 -27.80 2.90
CA THR A 486 17.37 -28.06 1.70
C THR A 486 18.01 -27.44 0.45
N LYS A 487 18.58 -26.23 0.55
CA LYS A 487 19.35 -25.58 -0.53
C LYS A 487 20.68 -26.31 -0.84
N MET A 488 21.32 -26.91 0.16
CA MET A 488 22.60 -27.63 0.04
C MET A 488 22.56 -28.84 -0.90
N GLN A 489 21.37 -29.36 -1.24
CA GLN A 489 21.21 -30.41 -2.25
C GLN A 489 21.74 -30.01 -3.64
N CYS A 490 21.97 -28.71 -3.88
CA CYS A 490 22.64 -28.20 -5.06
C CYS A 490 24.14 -27.99 -4.79
N ALA A 491 25.00 -28.71 -5.52
CA ALA A 491 26.45 -28.63 -5.37
C ALA A 491 27.01 -27.20 -5.51
N LYS A 492 26.36 -26.35 -6.32
CA LYS A 492 26.71 -24.93 -6.54
C LYS A 492 26.66 -24.09 -5.26
N TYR A 493 25.71 -24.35 -4.36
CA TYR A 493 25.49 -23.56 -3.15
C TYR A 493 26.05 -24.22 -1.87
N ALA A 494 26.65 -25.41 -1.99
CA ALA A 494 27.01 -26.23 -0.84
C ALA A 494 28.02 -25.55 0.12
N CYS A 495 28.95 -24.75 -0.40
CA CYS A 495 29.94 -24.03 0.42
C CYS A 495 29.28 -22.92 1.25
N ASP A 496 28.44 -22.10 0.62
CA ASP A 496 27.78 -20.97 1.28
C ASP A 496 26.68 -21.45 2.25
N CYS A 497 25.94 -22.50 1.89
CA CYS A 497 24.97 -23.11 2.81
C CYS A 497 25.64 -23.65 4.07
N ARG A 498 26.82 -24.29 3.98
CA ARG A 498 27.56 -24.77 5.15
C ARG A 498 27.97 -23.64 6.08
N LYS A 499 28.42 -22.52 5.52
CA LYS A 499 28.79 -21.32 6.28
C LYS A 499 27.59 -20.73 7.02
N HIS A 500 26.45 -20.57 6.35
CA HIS A 500 25.21 -20.07 6.99
C HIS A 500 24.63 -21.03 8.03
N ILE A 501 24.82 -22.35 7.86
CA ILE A 501 24.44 -23.33 8.90
C ILE A 501 25.32 -23.15 10.13
N CYS A 502 26.64 -23.01 9.96
CA CYS A 502 27.57 -22.77 11.07
C CYS A 502 27.25 -21.45 11.80
N GLU A 503 26.92 -20.40 11.06
CA GLU A 503 26.49 -19.11 11.60
C GLU A 503 25.24 -19.26 12.50
N LYS A 504 24.16 -19.86 11.96
CA LYS A 504 22.90 -20.05 12.72
C LYS A 504 23.08 -20.99 13.92
N ALA A 505 23.89 -22.05 13.79
CA ALA A 505 24.23 -22.93 14.90
C ALA A 505 25.03 -22.19 15.98
N GLY A 506 25.97 -21.33 15.57
CA GLY A 506 26.70 -20.44 16.47
C GLY A 506 25.77 -19.49 17.23
N MET A 507 24.76 -18.91 16.57
CA MET A 507 23.75 -18.06 17.22
C MET A 507 22.93 -18.81 18.26
N ILE A 508 22.50 -20.05 17.98
CA ILE A 508 21.79 -20.89 18.96
C ILE A 508 22.69 -21.15 20.18
N MET A 509 23.96 -21.49 19.95
CA MET A 509 24.91 -21.68 21.05
C MET A 509 25.17 -20.39 21.83
N ALA A 510 25.20 -19.22 21.19
CA ALA A 510 25.32 -17.94 21.86
C ALA A 510 24.14 -17.71 22.82
N ILE A 511 22.90 -17.96 22.38
CA ILE A 511 21.71 -17.86 23.24
C ILE A 511 21.83 -18.80 24.45
N LEU A 512 22.14 -20.08 24.21
CA LEU A 512 22.25 -21.07 25.27
C LEU A 512 23.38 -20.72 26.26
N SER A 513 24.51 -20.21 25.77
CA SER A 513 25.62 -19.78 26.61
C SER A 513 25.21 -18.64 27.55
N VAL A 514 24.46 -17.65 27.06
CA VAL A 514 23.96 -16.53 27.88
C VAL A 514 22.97 -17.03 28.93
N LEU A 515 22.08 -17.95 28.59
CA LEU A 515 21.15 -18.54 29.55
C LEU A 515 21.88 -19.27 30.67
N VAL A 516 22.92 -20.05 30.35
CA VAL A 516 23.75 -20.76 31.34
C VAL A 516 24.51 -19.77 32.22
N LEU A 517 25.09 -18.72 31.64
CA LEU A 517 25.77 -17.65 32.37
C LEU A 517 24.82 -16.92 33.33
N ALA A 518 23.62 -16.55 32.87
CA ALA A 518 22.61 -15.90 33.69
C ALA A 518 22.11 -16.82 34.83
N GLY A 519 21.92 -18.11 34.56
CA GLY A 519 21.52 -19.09 35.56
C GLY A 519 22.59 -19.36 36.62
N ALA A 520 23.86 -19.38 36.23
CA ALA A 520 24.98 -19.50 37.16
C ALA A 520 25.14 -18.24 38.03
N LEU A 521 25.01 -17.04 37.43
CA LEU A 521 25.12 -15.76 38.14
C LEU A 521 24.02 -15.58 39.20
N THR A 522 22.82 -16.09 38.93
CA THR A 522 21.67 -16.02 39.85
C THR A 522 21.66 -17.14 40.90
N LEU A 523 22.74 -17.94 40.99
CA LEU A 523 22.87 -19.11 41.88
C LEU A 523 21.79 -20.19 41.64
N PHE A 524 21.08 -20.14 40.51
CA PHE A 524 20.09 -21.15 40.13
C PHE A 524 20.74 -22.45 39.64
N ILE A 525 21.98 -22.36 39.15
CA ILE A 525 22.78 -23.45 38.59
C ILE A 525 24.18 -23.42 39.24
N PRO A 526 24.87 -24.57 39.42
CA PRO A 526 26.21 -24.60 40.03
C PRO A 526 27.23 -23.70 39.33
N GLU A 527 28.06 -22.98 40.10
CA GLU A 527 29.07 -22.03 39.59
C GLU A 527 30.06 -22.65 38.60
N VAL A 528 30.31 -23.97 38.69
CA VAL A 528 31.18 -24.71 37.77
C VAL A 528 30.68 -24.63 36.31
N LEU A 529 29.36 -24.52 36.10
CA LEU A 529 28.77 -24.37 34.77
C LEU A 529 29.03 -22.99 34.15
N MET A 530 29.46 -22.00 34.92
CA MET A 530 29.84 -20.68 34.41
C MET A 530 31.01 -20.78 33.43
N TYR A 531 32.02 -21.59 33.74
CA TYR A 531 33.16 -21.84 32.85
C TYR A 531 32.71 -22.51 31.54
N ALA A 532 31.78 -23.46 31.62
CA ALA A 532 31.20 -24.07 30.43
C ALA A 532 30.44 -23.05 29.58
N GLY A 533 29.68 -22.14 30.20
CA GLY A 533 29.00 -21.03 29.54
C GLY A 533 29.96 -20.11 28.78
N ILE A 534 31.06 -19.69 29.42
CA ILE A 534 32.09 -18.84 28.79
C ILE A 534 32.75 -19.56 27.60
N VAL A 535 33.12 -20.83 27.75
CA VAL A 535 33.72 -21.62 26.66
C VAL A 535 32.75 -21.75 25.48
N MET A 536 31.46 -22.06 25.74
CA MET A 536 30.44 -22.11 24.70
C MET A 536 30.26 -20.78 23.97
N LEU A 537 30.31 -19.65 24.69
CA LEU A 537 30.20 -18.32 24.10
C LEU A 537 31.38 -18.01 23.16
N VAL A 538 32.60 -18.36 23.56
CA VAL A 538 33.80 -18.18 22.72
C VAL A 538 33.70 -19.03 21.44
N ILE A 539 33.25 -20.28 21.56
CA ILE A 539 33.05 -21.17 20.40
C ILE A 539 31.93 -20.62 19.49
N ALA A 540 30.83 -20.15 20.08
CA ALA A 540 29.73 -19.54 19.34
C ALA A 540 30.20 -18.33 18.52
N LEU A 541 31.00 -17.44 19.12
CA LEU A 541 31.55 -16.27 18.44
C LEU A 541 32.47 -16.68 17.28
N ALA A 542 33.32 -17.69 17.48
CA ALA A 542 34.18 -18.22 16.42
C ALA A 542 33.38 -18.79 15.23
N LEU A 543 32.29 -19.53 15.49
CA LEU A 543 31.43 -20.08 14.44
C LEU A 543 30.67 -19.01 13.66
N ILE A 544 30.19 -17.96 14.34
CA ILE A 544 29.49 -16.85 13.70
C ILE A 544 30.44 -16.09 12.77
N ILE A 545 31.66 -15.78 13.25
CA ILE A 545 32.68 -15.09 12.44
C ILE A 545 33.10 -15.96 11.25
N TYR A 546 33.24 -17.28 11.44
CA TYR A 546 33.57 -18.19 10.35
C TYR A 546 32.47 -18.28 9.29
N GLY A 547 31.20 -18.28 9.70
CA GLY A 547 30.05 -18.43 8.81
C GLY A 547 29.71 -17.16 8.02
N GLY A 548 29.54 -16.02 8.69
CA GLY A 548 29.05 -14.79 8.06
C GLY A 548 29.99 -13.59 8.17
N GLY A 549 31.24 -13.80 8.63
CA GLY A 549 32.24 -12.75 8.75
C GLY A 549 31.93 -11.73 9.85
N LEU A 550 32.60 -10.56 9.78
CA LEU A 550 32.41 -9.47 10.76
C LEU A 550 30.98 -8.90 10.75
N ILE A 551 30.28 -8.94 9.62
CA ILE A 551 28.90 -8.44 9.51
C ILE A 551 27.94 -9.31 10.32
N ALA A 552 28.09 -10.65 10.28
CA ALA A 552 27.26 -11.56 11.08
C ALA A 552 27.45 -11.39 12.59
N SER A 553 28.60 -10.86 13.04
CA SER A 553 28.78 -10.55 14.47
C SER A 553 27.84 -9.43 14.95
N MET A 554 27.43 -8.51 14.07
CA MET A 554 26.43 -7.47 14.39
C MET A 554 25.02 -8.07 14.57
N GLU A 555 24.73 -9.20 13.93
CA GLU A 555 23.44 -9.89 14.10
C GLU A 555 23.24 -10.42 15.52
N ILE A 556 24.32 -10.65 16.29
CA ILE A 556 24.24 -11.03 17.71
C ILE A 556 23.54 -9.94 18.51
N ILE A 557 23.88 -8.67 18.28
CA ILE A 557 23.25 -7.52 18.96
C ILE A 557 21.76 -7.47 18.62
N SER A 558 21.43 -7.66 17.34
CA SER A 558 20.04 -7.75 16.87
C SER A 558 19.29 -8.92 17.52
N LEU A 559 19.94 -10.06 17.69
CA LEU A 559 19.36 -11.24 18.33
C LEU A 559 18.98 -10.99 19.79
N PHE A 560 19.82 -10.30 20.56
CA PHE A 560 19.46 -9.87 21.91
C PHE A 560 18.28 -8.90 21.91
N GLY A 561 18.28 -7.90 21.01
CA GLY A 561 17.17 -6.97 20.82
C GLY A 561 15.85 -7.70 20.50
N ASN A 562 15.90 -8.72 19.66
CA ASN A 562 14.74 -9.53 19.29
C ASN A 562 14.18 -10.31 20.49
N ILE A 563 15.03 -10.87 21.36
CA ILE A 563 14.59 -11.56 22.58
C ILE A 563 13.96 -10.57 23.56
N VAL A 564 14.60 -9.42 23.81
CA VAL A 564 14.07 -8.39 24.72
C VAL A 564 12.74 -7.82 24.22
N SER A 565 12.54 -7.75 22.90
CA SER A 565 11.28 -7.28 22.29
C SER A 565 10.05 -8.08 22.76
N TYR A 566 10.21 -9.35 23.16
CA TYR A 566 9.09 -10.16 23.69
C TYR A 566 8.55 -9.60 25.00
N ALA A 567 9.35 -8.90 25.82
CA ALA A 567 8.89 -8.24 27.05
C ALA A 567 7.70 -7.29 26.79
N ARG A 568 7.53 -6.84 25.54
CA ARG A 568 6.36 -6.07 25.09
C ARG A 568 5.02 -6.79 25.31
N ILE A 569 4.96 -8.12 25.18
CA ILE A 569 3.74 -8.91 25.44
C ILE A 569 3.25 -8.60 26.86
N MET A 570 4.17 -8.61 27.84
CA MET A 570 3.87 -8.30 29.23
C MET A 570 3.51 -6.83 29.41
N ALA A 571 4.34 -5.89 28.93
CA ALA A 571 4.13 -4.46 29.14
C ALA A 571 2.76 -3.98 28.63
N ILE A 572 2.36 -4.42 27.44
CA ILE A 572 1.08 -4.07 26.83
C ILE A 572 -0.06 -4.78 27.54
N GLY A 573 0.12 -6.06 27.89
CA GLY A 573 -0.88 -6.80 28.64
C GLY A 573 -1.21 -6.13 29.98
N ILE A 574 -0.19 -5.61 30.69
CA ILE A 574 -0.40 -4.86 31.94
C ILE A 574 -1.12 -3.54 31.67
N SER A 575 -0.68 -2.76 30.66
CA SER A 575 -1.31 -1.48 30.33
C SER A 575 -2.81 -1.61 30.01
N CYS A 576 -3.18 -2.57 29.15
CA CYS A 576 -4.59 -2.78 28.80
C CYS A 576 -5.40 -3.38 29.97
N MET A 577 -4.76 -4.10 30.90
CA MET A 577 -5.41 -4.54 32.13
C MET A 577 -5.69 -3.35 33.05
N VAL A 578 -4.70 -2.49 33.29
CA VAL A 578 -4.84 -1.28 34.12
C VAL A 578 -5.99 -0.41 33.59
N LEU A 579 -6.10 -0.23 32.28
CA LEU A 579 -7.22 0.52 31.68
C LEU A 579 -8.60 -0.11 31.99
N GLY A 580 -8.67 -1.44 32.06
CA GLY A 580 -9.89 -2.15 32.45
C GLY A 580 -10.25 -1.94 33.93
N VAL A 581 -9.25 -1.92 34.81
CA VAL A 581 -9.44 -1.61 36.24
C VAL A 581 -9.91 -0.15 36.42
N VAL A 582 -9.28 0.79 35.71
CA VAL A 582 -9.67 2.21 35.73
C VAL A 582 -11.12 2.40 35.24
N ALA A 583 -11.57 1.63 34.25
CA ALA A 583 -12.96 1.66 33.80
C ALA A 583 -13.93 1.29 34.95
N ASN A 584 -13.60 0.24 35.71
CA ASN A 584 -14.40 -0.22 36.83
C ASN A 584 -14.36 0.74 38.03
N GLU A 585 -13.20 1.34 38.31
CA GLU A 585 -13.05 2.34 39.37
C GLU A 585 -13.83 3.62 39.07
N LEU A 586 -13.62 4.22 37.89
CA LEU A 586 -14.32 5.44 37.49
C LEU A 586 -15.83 5.22 37.40
N GLY A 587 -16.27 4.07 36.88
CA GLY A 587 -17.68 3.71 36.85
C GLY A 587 -18.29 3.58 38.24
N GLY A 588 -17.55 2.99 39.20
CA GLY A 588 -17.99 2.80 40.58
C GLY A 588 -17.99 4.08 41.42
N MET A 589 -17.14 5.05 41.10
CA MET A 589 -17.06 6.34 41.81
C MET A 589 -18.21 7.30 41.47
N ILE A 590 -18.87 7.10 40.33
CA ILE A 590 -20.00 7.93 39.92
C ILE A 590 -21.23 7.53 40.74
N GLY A 591 -21.64 8.41 41.66
CA GLY A 591 -22.77 8.16 42.58
C GLY A 591 -24.13 7.91 41.91
N VAL A 592 -24.25 8.16 40.59
CA VAL A 592 -25.42 7.80 39.79
C VAL A 592 -25.12 6.55 38.98
N ALA A 593 -25.72 5.42 39.36
CA ALA A 593 -25.44 4.11 38.77
C ALA A 593 -25.55 4.07 37.24
N VAL A 594 -26.56 4.73 36.66
CA VAL A 594 -26.75 4.76 35.20
C VAL A 594 -25.60 5.48 34.49
N ILE A 595 -25.15 6.61 35.03
CA ILE A 595 -24.04 7.39 34.45
C ILE A 595 -22.72 6.63 34.64
N GLY A 596 -22.52 6.01 35.80
CA GLY A 596 -21.37 5.15 36.08
C GLY A 596 -21.24 4.00 35.09
N ILE A 597 -22.33 3.26 34.83
CA ILE A 597 -22.37 2.16 33.87
C ILE A 597 -22.10 2.66 32.45
N ALA A 598 -22.69 3.80 32.06
CA ALA A 598 -22.47 4.36 30.73
C ALA A 598 -20.99 4.72 30.51
N VAL A 599 -20.35 5.40 31.47
CA VAL A 599 -18.93 5.77 31.42
C VAL A 599 -18.04 4.51 31.38
N ALA A 600 -18.29 3.55 32.28
CA ALA A 600 -17.54 2.28 32.29
C ALA A 600 -17.66 1.55 30.94
N THR A 601 -18.87 1.48 30.37
CA THR A 601 -19.12 0.82 29.07
C THR A 601 -18.33 1.48 27.95
N VAL A 602 -18.28 2.82 27.90
CA VAL A 602 -17.49 3.55 26.91
C VAL A 602 -16.00 3.24 27.06
N ILE A 603 -15.47 3.25 28.28
CA ILE A 603 -14.05 2.95 28.52
C ILE A 603 -13.74 1.48 28.19
N HIS A 604 -14.62 0.54 28.56
CA HIS A 604 -14.44 -0.87 28.17
C HIS A 604 -14.50 -1.07 26.66
N MET A 605 -15.37 -0.35 25.94
CA MET A 605 -15.43 -0.38 24.47
C MET A 605 -14.12 0.10 23.86
N ILE A 606 -13.58 1.23 24.33
CA ILE A 606 -12.26 1.72 23.93
C ILE A 606 -11.18 0.69 24.24
N ASN A 607 -11.20 0.09 25.43
CA ASN A 607 -10.22 -0.91 25.83
C ASN A 607 -10.30 -2.17 24.94
N ILE A 608 -11.49 -2.61 24.52
CA ILE A 608 -11.64 -3.74 23.59
C ILE A 608 -11.01 -3.41 22.25
N ILE A 609 -11.29 -2.23 21.70
CA ILE A 609 -10.70 -1.76 20.44
C ILE A 609 -9.17 -1.75 20.55
N LEU A 610 -8.63 -1.12 21.61
CA LEU A 610 -7.18 -1.09 21.85
C LEU A 610 -6.60 -2.50 21.99
N LYS A 611 -7.25 -3.38 22.76
CA LYS A 611 -6.82 -4.79 22.93
C LYS A 611 -6.79 -5.54 21.60
N MET A 612 -7.80 -5.38 20.74
CA MET A 612 -7.85 -6.00 19.42
C MET A 612 -6.75 -5.47 18.50
N PHE A 613 -6.58 -4.15 18.39
CA PHE A 613 -5.59 -3.54 17.50
C PHE A 613 -4.17 -3.74 18.01
N THR A 614 -3.87 -3.27 19.23
CA THR A 614 -2.54 -3.35 19.85
C THR A 614 -2.11 -4.80 20.05
N GLY A 615 -3.01 -5.68 20.52
CA GLY A 615 -2.73 -7.10 20.66
C GLY A 615 -2.37 -7.77 19.33
N SER A 616 -3.12 -7.48 18.25
CA SER A 616 -2.85 -8.05 16.92
C SER A 616 -1.55 -7.52 16.33
N LEU A 617 -1.33 -6.20 16.35
CA LEU A 617 -0.15 -5.57 15.75
C LEU A 617 1.15 -6.04 16.41
N HIS A 618 1.17 -6.14 17.73
CA HIS A 618 2.39 -6.59 18.41
C HIS A 618 2.62 -8.09 18.31
N SER A 619 1.56 -8.91 18.29
CA SER A 619 1.68 -10.34 18.00
C SER A 619 2.21 -10.58 16.59
N PHE A 620 1.73 -9.79 15.62
CA PHE A 620 2.20 -9.83 14.24
C PHE A 620 3.65 -9.38 14.12
N ARG A 621 4.02 -8.27 14.78
CA ARG A 621 5.39 -7.75 14.81
C ARG A 621 6.38 -8.82 15.24
N LEU A 622 6.14 -9.46 16.39
CA LEU A 622 6.98 -10.54 16.95
C LEU A 622 7.26 -11.67 15.96
N GLN A 623 6.33 -11.93 15.05
CA GLN A 623 6.49 -13.00 14.07
C GLN A 623 7.18 -12.55 12.78
N ILE A 624 7.04 -11.29 12.39
CA ILE A 624 7.61 -10.77 11.13
C ILE A 624 8.98 -10.17 11.32
N VAL A 625 9.21 -9.48 12.42
CA VAL A 625 10.45 -8.73 12.63
C VAL A 625 11.42 -9.58 13.43
N GLU A 626 10.93 -10.24 14.48
CA GLU A 626 11.79 -10.99 15.39
C GLU A 626 12.01 -12.44 14.91
N PHE A 627 10.98 -13.12 14.36
CA PHE A 627 11.02 -14.53 13.95
C PHE A 627 11.28 -14.78 12.45
N GLY A 628 10.51 -14.16 11.55
CA GLY A 628 10.60 -14.38 10.10
C GLY A 628 12.02 -14.31 9.51
N PRO A 629 12.78 -13.22 9.74
CA PRO A 629 14.13 -13.04 9.21
C PRO A 629 15.13 -14.11 9.63
N LYS A 630 14.83 -14.92 10.66
CA LYS A 630 15.71 -16.02 11.09
C LYS A 630 15.73 -17.19 10.09
N PHE A 631 14.70 -17.33 9.26
CA PHE A 631 14.60 -18.43 8.29
C PHE A 631 14.16 -18.03 6.88
N THR A 632 13.44 -16.93 6.68
CA THR A 632 12.99 -16.50 5.34
C THR A 632 13.84 -15.35 4.81
N GLU A 633 14.31 -15.44 3.56
CA GLU A 633 14.94 -14.33 2.84
C GLU A 633 13.87 -13.45 2.15
N GLY A 634 12.70 -14.03 1.84
CA GLY A 634 11.61 -13.35 1.15
C GLY A 634 11.85 -13.13 -0.35
N GLY A 635 10.92 -12.45 -1.02
CA GLY A 635 11.01 -12.11 -2.45
C GLY A 635 10.55 -13.21 -3.41
N GLY A 636 9.85 -14.24 -2.93
CA GLY A 636 9.26 -15.28 -3.76
C GLY A 636 8.06 -14.80 -4.58
N LYS A 637 7.79 -15.48 -5.69
CA LYS A 637 6.63 -15.23 -6.56
C LYS A 637 5.49 -16.17 -6.16
N LEU A 638 4.28 -15.66 -5.96
CA LEU A 638 3.12 -16.53 -5.68
C LEU A 638 2.67 -17.24 -6.96
N TYR A 639 2.23 -18.49 -6.83
CA TYR A 639 1.59 -19.23 -7.92
C TYR A 639 0.26 -18.59 -8.33
N LYS A 640 0.24 -17.98 -9.52
CA LYS A 640 -0.95 -17.46 -10.20
C LYS A 640 -1.26 -18.33 -11.42
N PRO A 641 -2.24 -19.25 -11.32
CA PRO A 641 -2.62 -20.06 -12.46
C PRO A 641 -3.28 -19.21 -13.56
N PHE A 642 -3.06 -19.60 -14.81
CA PHE A 642 -3.73 -19.08 -15.99
C PHE A 642 -5.17 -19.60 -16.04
N ARG A 643 -6.07 -18.85 -15.41
CA ARG A 643 -7.52 -19.10 -15.38
C ARG A 643 -8.26 -17.77 -15.43
N ARG A 644 -9.55 -17.80 -15.80
CA ARG A 644 -10.44 -16.64 -15.63
C ARG A 644 -10.42 -16.26 -14.16
N GLY A 645 -9.95 -15.04 -13.88
CA GLY A 645 -9.75 -14.58 -12.52
C GLY A 645 -11.00 -14.81 -11.69
N ASP A 646 -10.84 -15.50 -10.55
CA ASP A 646 -11.65 -15.16 -9.39
C ASP A 646 -11.43 -13.66 -9.21
N ARG A 647 -12.51 -12.91 -9.41
CA ARG A 647 -12.58 -11.47 -9.17
C ARG A 647 -12.02 -11.26 -7.76
N GLY A 648 -10.80 -10.72 -7.70
CA GLY A 648 -10.14 -10.37 -6.45
C GLY A 648 -10.75 -9.12 -5.84
#